data_AF-A0A8H7EW55-F1
#
_entry.id   AF-A0A8H7EW55-F1
#
_cell.length_a   1.000
_cell.length_b   1.000
_cell.length_c   1.000
_cell.angle_alpha   90.00
_cell.angle_beta   90.00
_cell.angle_gamma   90.00
#
_symmetry.space_group_name_H-M   'P 1'
#
loop_
_entity.id
_entity.type
_entity.pdbx_description
1 polymer ?
#
loop_
_entity_poly.entity_id
_entity_poly.type
_entity_poly.pdbx_seq_one_letter_code
_entity_poly.pdbx_strand_id
1 'polypeptide(L)'
;MASCILWYLLVDHSRKILQNPTFITVDQTLHVDQLKESIKEKHGYRDVDSARFNVYRPNKSVNDTKDREKFKALVRTSMNPATKLDEADEIQDLDLFKEEILLVELLPPGPVGLNAQYLLFDNRKIVQYGSVQLQYGADSINDLRRKIVEDNSDLLRGVGPNQLEVYKCPCPEGFFNSDNDKQHAQVLNIIKDKQHRLRSSTTYNISAGGLLLVKVPGVICLITEYKIPFILVDCEKNYIGTSVLPAYLVADFKTAVKKYWPDNMRRVDAGKLIVWRRTDPHLFTSEEPKSINFTNDTAIVLDDFATIGSLCLFDEEMLIVQIPESDRRTIDFDSSLASSQDKRLQVFRDAEKEPSPSKGAYVTSFLKHQEKNPIYNGRPADNFGVPVGLYHDAFNTFHTHLNRRDPPDPHASVTYENVAKLLESFANIYGDEPSRSDTIMPLMESILGYPIDVATWQSDDSSEGTITTSCGEFEAFLAIVEMKNEIGTGNADPYNQAGLAYRKYWADKMHEPMVPFCHFPSFLIAIAGPWIMIAGAIYLDKFIVEPLTDFIWLGGAPFHDSRREAKAIRLFSALEAGISELKSYYEGLDMRQVISKFPFITSFGEDESEMRWKYCSQLFDSRLLYETELEDGRQVIVKFASTYNEDAHRLLANEGYAPKLHHVSKRLYGGRQMIVMDRVIGRRLGYRERVTPSQYSVLEEALRLLHAENIVHGDFRGPNIMVMEEEEGVDDGMMEMNREVMLIDFDECGKAGEGRYDADLNTEIGWPQGVGQESIMQLAHDIEMLNRLKPL
;
A
#
# COMPACT_ATOMS: atom_id res chain seq x y z
N MET A 1 -15.82 -31.88 -57.63
CA MET A 1 -14.83 -32.86 -57.12
C MET A 1 -15.40 -33.43 -55.83
N ALA A 2 -14.97 -34.61 -55.40
CA ALA A 2 -15.58 -35.30 -54.26
C ALA A 2 -14.90 -34.83 -52.98
N SER A 3 -15.62 -34.09 -52.13
CA SER A 3 -15.08 -33.63 -50.85
C SER A 3 -15.26 -34.67 -49.76
N CYS A 4 -14.24 -34.81 -48.91
CA CYS A 4 -14.25 -35.71 -47.76
C CYS A 4 -14.08 -34.93 -46.44
N ILE A 5 -14.49 -35.56 -45.34
CA ILE A 5 -14.36 -35.00 -43.99
C ILE A 5 -13.21 -35.73 -43.29
N LEU A 6 -12.12 -35.02 -43.03
CA LEU A 6 -10.97 -35.52 -42.28
C LEU A 6 -11.03 -35.07 -40.83
N TRP A 7 -10.95 -36.01 -39.89
CA TRP A 7 -10.81 -35.69 -38.46
C TRP A 7 -9.33 -35.59 -38.08
N TYR A 8 -9.01 -34.65 -37.20
CA TYR A 8 -7.65 -34.51 -36.66
C TYR A 8 -7.63 -33.99 -35.22
N LEU A 9 -6.51 -34.27 -34.56
CA LEU A 9 -6.14 -33.75 -33.25
C LEU A 9 -4.88 -32.89 -33.38
N LEU A 10 -4.94 -31.64 -32.89
CA LEU A 10 -3.79 -30.74 -32.88
C LEU A 10 -3.04 -30.85 -31.53
N VAL A 11 -1.72 -31.03 -31.59
CA VAL A 11 -0.82 -31.12 -30.44
C VAL A 11 0.41 -30.21 -30.63
N ASP A 12 1.08 -29.87 -29.53
CA ASP A 12 2.40 -29.21 -29.59
C ASP A 12 3.55 -30.22 -29.73
N HIS A 13 4.77 -29.72 -29.89
CA HIS A 13 6.01 -30.51 -29.94
C HIS A 13 6.32 -31.35 -28.68
N SER A 14 5.66 -31.06 -27.54
CA SER A 14 5.70 -31.90 -26.32
C SER A 14 4.59 -32.97 -26.31
N ARG A 15 3.78 -33.00 -27.38
CA ARG A 15 2.60 -33.85 -27.62
C ARG A 15 1.46 -33.59 -26.64
N LYS A 16 1.40 -32.39 -26.06
CA LYS A 16 0.26 -31.94 -25.27
C LYS A 16 -0.87 -31.55 -26.23
N ILE A 17 -2.09 -31.96 -25.89
CA ILE A 17 -3.30 -31.68 -26.68
C ILE A 17 -3.60 -30.19 -26.61
N LEU A 18 -3.58 -29.52 -27.77
CA LEU A 18 -3.88 -28.09 -27.90
C LEU A 18 -5.39 -27.82 -27.99
N GLN A 19 -6.17 -28.77 -28.51
CA GLN A 19 -7.63 -28.66 -28.62
C GLN A 19 -8.31 -30.03 -28.68
N ASN A 20 -9.63 -30.08 -28.49
CA ASN A 20 -10.42 -31.29 -28.72
C ASN A 20 -10.37 -31.71 -30.21
N PRO A 21 -10.53 -33.02 -30.53
CA PRO A 21 -10.58 -33.49 -31.91
C PRO A 21 -11.62 -32.72 -32.74
N THR A 22 -11.23 -32.30 -33.94
CA THR A 22 -12.05 -31.49 -34.86
C THR A 22 -11.97 -32.08 -36.26
N PHE A 23 -12.80 -31.60 -37.19
CA PHE A 23 -12.79 -32.04 -38.59
C PHE A 23 -12.58 -30.89 -39.57
N ILE A 24 -12.02 -31.17 -40.73
CA ILE A 24 -11.96 -30.25 -41.87
C ILE A 24 -12.51 -30.96 -43.11
N THR A 25 -13.27 -30.22 -43.92
CA THR A 25 -13.77 -30.70 -45.21
C THR A 25 -12.79 -30.27 -46.29
N VAL A 26 -12.19 -31.23 -46.99
CA VAL A 26 -11.19 -30.99 -48.06
C VAL A 26 -11.57 -31.73 -49.33
N ASP A 27 -10.97 -31.35 -50.46
CA ASP A 27 -11.05 -32.13 -51.69
C ASP A 27 -10.25 -33.44 -51.54
N GLN A 28 -10.71 -34.51 -52.18
CA GLN A 28 -10.02 -35.81 -52.14
C GLN A 28 -8.71 -35.82 -52.93
N THR A 29 -8.55 -34.93 -53.91
CA THR A 29 -7.31 -34.76 -54.69
C THR A 29 -6.36 -33.71 -54.09
N LEU A 30 -6.53 -33.36 -52.81
CA LEU A 30 -5.63 -32.46 -52.10
C LEU A 30 -4.36 -33.21 -51.69
N HIS A 31 -3.20 -32.55 -51.63
CA HIS A 31 -1.99 -33.13 -51.04
C HIS A 31 -1.87 -32.80 -49.53
N VAL A 32 -1.01 -33.53 -48.82
CA VAL A 32 -0.80 -33.35 -47.36
C VAL A 32 -0.17 -31.98 -47.02
N ASP A 33 0.65 -31.39 -47.89
CA ASP A 33 1.15 -30.01 -47.71
C ASP A 33 0.01 -28.97 -47.69
N GLN A 34 -0.90 -29.05 -48.65
CA GLN A 34 -2.09 -28.21 -48.79
C GLN A 34 -3.09 -28.44 -47.65
N LEU A 35 -3.14 -29.65 -47.08
CA LEU A 35 -3.90 -29.93 -45.87
C LEU A 35 -3.37 -29.11 -44.68
N LYS A 36 -2.05 -28.93 -44.55
CA LYS A 36 -1.45 -28.12 -43.46
C LYS A 36 -1.87 -26.65 -43.56
N GLU A 37 -1.79 -26.04 -44.75
CA GLU A 37 -2.30 -24.68 -44.98
C GLU A 37 -3.80 -24.58 -44.66
N SER A 38 -4.61 -25.54 -45.11
CA SER A 38 -6.06 -25.56 -44.82
C SER A 38 -6.36 -25.65 -43.30
N ILE A 39 -5.56 -26.39 -42.55
CA ILE A 39 -5.67 -26.51 -41.08
C ILE A 39 -5.18 -25.23 -40.38
N LYS A 40 -4.08 -24.65 -40.85
CA LYS A 40 -3.52 -23.37 -40.39
C LYS A 40 -4.52 -22.22 -40.56
N GLU A 41 -5.12 -22.07 -41.74
CA GLU A 41 -6.15 -21.07 -42.02
C GLU A 41 -7.38 -21.26 -41.12
N LYS A 42 -7.88 -22.49 -41.00
CA LYS A 42 -9.05 -22.81 -40.17
C LYS A 42 -8.86 -22.42 -38.69
N HIS A 43 -7.62 -22.45 -38.20
CA HIS A 43 -7.28 -22.08 -36.82
C HIS A 43 -6.71 -20.66 -36.67
N GLY A 44 -6.70 -19.86 -37.74
CA GLY A 44 -6.28 -18.46 -37.69
C GLY A 44 -4.77 -18.24 -37.56
N TYR A 45 -3.94 -19.27 -37.76
CA TYR A 45 -2.47 -19.20 -37.66
C TYR A 45 -1.83 -18.53 -38.90
N ARG A 46 -2.29 -17.33 -39.26
CA ARG A 46 -1.98 -16.66 -40.54
C ARG A 46 -0.47 -16.47 -40.77
N ASP A 47 0.25 -16.13 -39.72
CA ASP A 47 1.70 -15.80 -39.75
C ASP A 47 2.61 -16.98 -39.39
N VAL A 48 2.07 -18.20 -39.32
CA VAL A 48 2.84 -19.43 -39.09
C VAL A 48 3.11 -20.12 -40.42
N ASP A 49 4.36 -20.50 -40.68
CA ASP A 49 4.71 -21.32 -41.85
C ASP A 49 4.06 -22.73 -41.75
N SER A 50 3.37 -23.19 -42.79
CA SER A 50 2.75 -24.52 -42.82
C SER A 50 3.77 -25.66 -42.69
N ALA A 51 5.03 -25.44 -43.05
CA ALA A 51 6.13 -26.38 -42.80
C ALA A 51 6.32 -26.70 -41.30
N ARG A 52 5.82 -25.86 -40.38
CA ARG A 52 5.82 -26.13 -38.93
C ARG A 52 4.77 -27.13 -38.47
N PHE A 53 3.86 -27.56 -39.34
CA PHE A 53 2.87 -28.60 -39.04
C PHE A 53 3.36 -29.95 -39.61
N ASN A 54 3.53 -30.94 -38.74
CA ASN A 54 3.74 -32.34 -39.14
C ASN A 54 2.40 -33.09 -39.07
N VAL A 55 2.07 -33.90 -40.08
CA VAL A 55 0.89 -34.76 -40.09
C VAL A 55 1.32 -36.21 -39.91
N TYR A 56 0.69 -36.92 -38.98
CA TYR A 56 0.95 -38.33 -38.69
C TYR A 56 -0.33 -39.16 -38.73
N ARG A 57 -0.25 -40.36 -39.31
CA ARG A 57 -1.29 -41.40 -39.20
C ARG A 57 -0.97 -42.33 -38.01
N PRO A 58 -1.88 -42.48 -37.03
CA PRO A 58 -1.67 -43.42 -35.92
C PRO A 58 -1.72 -44.89 -36.40
N ASN A 59 -0.82 -45.75 -35.91
CA ASN A 59 -0.80 -47.17 -36.31
C ASN A 59 -1.94 -48.03 -35.72
N LYS A 60 -2.88 -47.42 -34.98
CA LYS A 60 -4.15 -48.03 -34.55
C LYS A 60 -5.26 -47.04 -34.86
N SER A 61 -6.22 -47.44 -35.71
CA SER A 61 -7.37 -46.58 -35.99
C SER A 61 -8.24 -46.43 -34.73
N VAL A 62 -8.83 -45.24 -34.56
CA VAL A 62 -9.76 -44.95 -33.47
C VAL A 62 -11.09 -44.58 -34.09
N ASN A 63 -12.02 -45.53 -34.13
CA ASN A 63 -13.25 -45.45 -34.91
C ASN A 63 -14.48 -45.08 -34.06
N ASP A 64 -14.32 -44.40 -32.93
CA ASP A 64 -15.48 -43.94 -32.13
C ASP A 64 -15.18 -42.64 -31.38
N THR A 65 -16.05 -41.65 -31.57
CA THR A 65 -15.99 -40.33 -30.93
C THR A 65 -16.65 -40.30 -29.54
N LYS A 66 -17.31 -41.38 -29.11
CA LYS A 66 -18.09 -41.40 -27.85
C LYS A 66 -17.31 -41.62 -26.55
N ASP A 67 -16.03 -41.98 -26.61
CA ASP A 67 -15.18 -42.13 -25.42
C ASP A 67 -13.99 -41.14 -25.43
N ARG A 68 -14.30 -39.85 -25.20
CA ARG A 68 -13.29 -38.75 -25.14
C ARG A 68 -12.12 -39.06 -24.20
N GLU A 69 -12.36 -39.77 -23.10
CA GLU A 69 -11.30 -40.12 -22.13
C GLU A 69 -10.42 -41.29 -22.60
N LYS A 70 -10.96 -42.28 -23.33
CA LYS A 70 -10.10 -43.33 -23.92
C LYS A 70 -9.18 -42.77 -25.00
N PHE A 71 -9.64 -41.82 -25.81
CA PHE A 71 -8.77 -41.21 -26.84
C PHE A 71 -7.65 -40.35 -26.23
N LYS A 72 -7.95 -39.54 -25.19
CA LYS A 72 -6.92 -38.82 -24.43
C LYS A 72 -5.92 -39.76 -23.75
N ALA A 73 -6.38 -40.88 -23.20
CA ALA A 73 -5.50 -41.91 -22.65
C ALA A 73 -4.61 -42.53 -23.75
N LEU A 74 -5.17 -42.86 -24.91
CA LEU A 74 -4.45 -43.46 -26.05
C LEU A 74 -3.33 -42.56 -26.59
N VAL A 75 -3.58 -41.25 -26.67
CA VAL A 75 -2.58 -40.24 -27.07
C VAL A 75 -1.44 -40.16 -26.04
N ARG A 76 -1.75 -40.30 -24.74
CA ARG A 76 -0.74 -40.35 -23.67
C ARG A 76 0.06 -41.65 -23.61
N THR A 77 -0.53 -42.80 -23.96
CA THR A 77 0.11 -44.12 -23.77
C THR A 77 0.65 -44.78 -25.05
N SER A 78 0.25 -44.34 -26.24
CA SER A 78 0.59 -45.06 -27.49
C SER A 78 0.74 -44.14 -28.71
N MET A 79 1.72 -43.23 -28.63
CA MET A 79 2.31 -42.59 -29.83
C MET A 79 3.78 -42.92 -30.02
N ASN A 80 4.05 -44.23 -29.96
CA ASN A 80 5.10 -44.84 -30.77
C ASN A 80 4.65 -46.27 -31.17
N PRO A 81 4.64 -46.64 -32.46
CA PRO A 81 4.88 -45.82 -33.65
C PRO A 81 3.61 -45.15 -34.17
N ALA A 82 3.74 -43.90 -34.62
CA ALA A 82 2.81 -43.25 -35.54
C ALA A 82 3.63 -42.84 -36.77
N THR A 83 3.07 -43.02 -37.96
CA THR A 83 3.81 -42.85 -39.22
C THR A 83 3.62 -41.43 -39.73
N LYS A 84 4.72 -40.69 -39.98
CA LYS A 84 4.63 -39.36 -40.62
C LYS A 84 4.19 -39.57 -42.06
N LEU A 85 3.18 -38.82 -42.51
CA LEU A 85 2.74 -38.85 -43.91
C LEU A 85 3.72 -38.03 -44.76
N ASP A 86 3.90 -38.42 -46.03
CA ASP A 86 4.68 -37.63 -46.96
C ASP A 86 3.87 -36.40 -47.38
N GLU A 87 4.56 -35.31 -47.71
CA GLU A 87 3.92 -34.06 -48.10
C GLU A 87 3.32 -34.13 -49.51
N ALA A 88 3.86 -35.03 -50.34
CA ALA A 88 3.37 -35.31 -51.69
C ALA A 88 2.22 -36.34 -51.76
N ASP A 89 1.84 -36.99 -50.66
CA ASP A 89 0.72 -37.96 -50.66
C ASP A 89 -0.61 -37.25 -50.97
N GLU A 90 -1.42 -37.78 -51.90
CA GLU A 90 -2.80 -37.31 -52.12
C GLU A 90 -3.75 -37.92 -51.07
N ILE A 91 -4.70 -37.13 -50.56
CA ILE A 91 -5.64 -37.58 -49.52
C ILE A 91 -6.46 -38.81 -49.94
N GLN A 92 -6.78 -38.97 -51.22
CA GLN A 92 -7.46 -40.16 -51.75
C GLN A 92 -6.62 -41.44 -51.69
N ASP A 93 -5.30 -41.33 -51.85
CA ASP A 93 -4.38 -42.49 -51.88
C ASP A 93 -3.99 -42.97 -50.46
N LEU A 94 -4.31 -42.18 -49.43
CA LEU A 94 -4.10 -42.55 -48.03
C LEU A 94 -5.05 -43.66 -47.53
N ASP A 95 -6.11 -44.02 -48.27
CA ASP A 95 -7.10 -45.06 -47.91
C ASP A 95 -7.54 -44.96 -46.42
N LEU A 96 -8.07 -43.78 -46.06
CA LEU A 96 -8.50 -43.44 -44.70
C LEU A 96 -9.88 -44.01 -44.40
N PHE A 97 -10.03 -44.66 -43.24
CA PHE A 97 -11.33 -45.19 -42.83
C PHE A 97 -12.28 -44.06 -42.42
N LYS A 98 -13.58 -44.27 -42.64
CA LYS A 98 -14.61 -43.33 -42.19
C LYS A 98 -14.51 -43.13 -40.67
N GLU A 99 -14.30 -41.88 -40.25
CA GLU A 99 -14.08 -41.43 -38.85
C GLU A 99 -12.67 -41.68 -38.28
N GLU A 100 -11.66 -42.00 -39.12
CA GLU A 100 -10.25 -42.04 -38.70
C GLU A 100 -9.71 -40.64 -38.35
N ILE A 101 -8.96 -40.53 -37.24
CA ILE A 101 -8.41 -39.26 -36.71
C ILE A 101 -6.90 -39.18 -36.93
N LEU A 102 -6.46 -38.20 -37.73
CA LEU A 102 -5.04 -37.88 -37.92
C LEU A 102 -4.46 -37.07 -36.73
N LEU A 103 -3.15 -37.13 -36.53
CA LEU A 103 -2.46 -36.24 -35.59
C LEU A 103 -1.77 -35.12 -36.38
N VAL A 104 -1.91 -33.90 -35.90
CA VAL A 104 -1.19 -32.73 -36.41
C VAL A 104 -0.36 -32.13 -35.28
N GLU A 105 0.95 -32.14 -35.43
CA GLU A 105 1.91 -31.61 -34.45
C GLU A 105 2.44 -30.25 -34.92
N LEU A 106 2.31 -29.23 -34.07
CA LEU A 106 2.85 -27.89 -34.31
C LEU A 106 4.23 -27.74 -33.65
N LEU A 107 5.25 -27.57 -34.49
CA LEU A 107 6.63 -27.32 -34.08
C LEU A 107 6.82 -25.88 -33.56
N PRO A 108 7.74 -25.64 -32.60
CA PRO A 108 8.03 -24.31 -32.08
C PRO A 108 8.63 -23.39 -33.17
N PRO A 109 8.60 -22.05 -32.98
CA PRO A 109 9.24 -21.13 -33.91
C PRO A 109 10.77 -21.29 -33.91
N GLY A 110 11.37 -21.16 -35.10
CA GLY A 110 12.82 -21.25 -35.34
C GLY A 110 13.63 -20.05 -34.81
N PRO A 111 14.97 -20.08 -34.92
CA PRO A 111 15.82 -20.01 -33.73
C PRO A 111 16.42 -18.63 -33.42
N VAL A 112 16.57 -18.33 -32.13
CA VAL A 112 17.36 -17.19 -31.64
C VAL A 112 18.84 -17.62 -31.53
N GLY A 113 19.74 -16.80 -32.09
CA GLY A 113 21.19 -17.00 -31.95
C GLY A 113 21.68 -16.70 -30.53
N LEU A 114 22.35 -17.66 -29.90
CA LEU A 114 22.94 -17.52 -28.56
C LEU A 114 24.40 -17.09 -28.66
N ASN A 115 24.77 -16.01 -27.98
CA ASN A 115 26.17 -15.56 -27.88
C ASN A 115 26.78 -16.03 -26.55
N ALA A 116 27.67 -17.01 -26.60
CA ALA A 116 28.27 -17.64 -25.42
C ALA A 116 29.70 -17.09 -25.16
N GLN A 117 29.90 -16.47 -24.00
CA GLN A 117 31.20 -15.91 -23.58
C GLN A 117 32.07 -16.98 -22.90
N TYR A 118 33.39 -16.99 -23.14
CA TYR A 118 34.34 -17.99 -22.62
C TYR A 118 35.70 -17.41 -22.18
N LEU A 119 36.35 -18.12 -21.26
CA LEU A 119 37.72 -17.90 -20.80
C LEU A 119 38.57 -19.15 -21.08
N LEU A 120 39.71 -19.02 -21.76
CA LEU A 120 40.71 -20.09 -21.88
C LEU A 120 41.63 -20.09 -20.66
N PHE A 121 41.95 -21.26 -20.12
CA PHE A 121 42.81 -21.44 -18.93
C PHE A 121 43.88 -22.50 -19.13
N ASP A 122 45.11 -22.17 -18.73
CA ASP A 122 46.23 -23.10 -18.58
C ASP A 122 46.89 -22.90 -17.21
N ASN A 123 47.34 -24.00 -16.58
CA ASN A 123 48.15 -24.02 -15.36
C ASN A 123 47.75 -22.98 -14.27
N ARG A 124 46.42 -22.84 -14.02
CA ARG A 124 45.80 -21.92 -13.05
C ARG A 124 45.91 -20.41 -13.38
N LYS A 125 46.11 -20.05 -14.65
CA LYS A 125 46.01 -18.67 -15.16
C LYS A 125 44.98 -18.57 -16.28
N ILE A 126 44.29 -17.44 -16.35
CA ILE A 126 43.54 -17.01 -17.55
C ILE A 126 44.58 -16.82 -18.66
N VAL A 127 44.30 -17.37 -19.85
CA VAL A 127 45.15 -17.20 -21.04
C VAL A 127 44.44 -16.28 -22.05
N GLN A 128 43.12 -16.40 -22.20
CA GLN A 128 42.33 -15.54 -23.09
C GLN A 128 40.86 -15.44 -22.66
N TYR A 129 40.15 -14.41 -23.12
CA TYR A 129 38.71 -14.25 -23.06
C TYR A 129 38.15 -14.10 -24.49
N GLY A 130 36.92 -14.57 -24.75
CA GLY A 130 36.28 -14.48 -26.05
C GLY A 130 34.78 -14.77 -26.00
N SER A 131 34.12 -14.76 -27.16
CA SER A 131 32.70 -15.10 -27.32
C SER A 131 32.44 -15.80 -28.64
N VAL A 132 31.49 -16.74 -28.66
CA VAL A 132 31.17 -17.57 -29.83
C VAL A 132 29.65 -17.67 -30.02
N GLN A 133 29.18 -17.61 -31.26
CA GLN A 133 27.75 -17.76 -31.56
C GLN A 133 27.34 -19.22 -31.81
N LEU A 134 26.22 -19.59 -31.20
CA LEU A 134 25.63 -20.92 -31.22
C LEU A 134 24.15 -20.86 -31.63
N GLN A 135 23.66 -21.90 -32.29
CA GLN A 135 22.24 -22.08 -32.61
C GLN A 135 21.58 -23.00 -31.58
N TYR A 136 20.54 -22.49 -30.90
CA TYR A 136 19.82 -23.23 -29.87
C TYR A 136 19.19 -24.52 -30.42
N GLY A 137 19.44 -25.65 -29.77
CA GLY A 137 18.95 -26.97 -30.18
C GLY A 137 19.62 -27.58 -31.43
N ALA A 138 20.50 -26.85 -32.12
CA ALA A 138 21.16 -27.30 -33.36
C ALA A 138 22.66 -27.57 -33.18
N ASP A 139 23.40 -26.66 -32.52
CA ASP A 139 24.83 -26.86 -32.24
C ASP A 139 25.04 -27.82 -31.05
N SER A 140 26.01 -28.72 -31.13
CA SER A 140 26.42 -29.58 -30.01
C SER A 140 27.61 -29.00 -29.23
N ILE A 141 27.91 -29.60 -28.07
CA ILE A 141 29.13 -29.26 -27.31
C ILE A 141 30.43 -29.51 -28.11
N ASN A 142 30.39 -30.37 -29.13
CA ASN A 142 31.54 -30.61 -30.01
C ASN A 142 31.65 -29.56 -31.13
N ASP A 143 30.55 -28.91 -31.50
CA ASP A 143 30.56 -27.77 -32.43
C ASP A 143 31.04 -26.50 -31.69
N LEU A 144 30.62 -26.31 -30.44
CA LEU A 144 31.19 -25.30 -29.53
C LEU A 144 32.72 -25.46 -29.38
N ARG A 145 33.20 -26.67 -29.10
CA ARG A 145 34.64 -26.98 -29.04
C ARG A 145 35.36 -26.67 -30.34
N ARG A 146 34.74 -26.98 -31.49
CA ARG A 146 35.33 -26.75 -32.81
C ARG A 146 35.50 -25.26 -33.09
N LYS A 147 34.42 -24.49 -32.92
CA LYS A 147 34.42 -23.02 -33.06
C LYS A 147 35.46 -22.35 -32.15
N ILE A 148 35.60 -22.79 -30.89
CA ILE A 148 36.62 -22.26 -29.97
C ILE A 148 38.07 -22.56 -30.44
N VAL A 149 38.35 -23.75 -30.99
CA VAL A 149 39.68 -24.06 -31.56
C VAL A 149 39.94 -23.24 -32.83
N GLU A 150 38.91 -23.02 -33.66
CA GLU A 150 39.01 -22.19 -34.87
C GLU A 150 39.29 -20.71 -34.51
N ASP A 151 38.49 -20.13 -33.61
CA ASP A 151 38.60 -18.74 -33.13
C ASP A 151 39.92 -18.44 -32.38
N ASN A 152 40.58 -19.47 -31.81
CA ASN A 152 41.83 -19.34 -31.04
C ASN A 152 42.96 -20.20 -31.61
N SER A 153 42.97 -20.41 -32.93
CA SER A 153 43.85 -21.36 -33.62
C SER A 153 45.36 -21.11 -33.45
N ASP A 154 45.78 -19.86 -33.21
CA ASP A 154 47.16 -19.53 -32.86
C ASP A 154 47.55 -19.91 -31.42
N LEU A 155 46.61 -19.77 -30.48
CA LEU A 155 46.83 -20.02 -29.04
C LEU A 155 46.69 -21.51 -28.69
N LEU A 156 45.79 -22.22 -29.39
CA LEU A 156 45.50 -23.65 -29.20
C LEU A 156 46.20 -24.53 -30.25
N ARG A 157 47.34 -24.07 -30.77
CA ARG A 157 48.04 -24.70 -31.90
C ARG A 157 48.48 -26.14 -31.58
N GLY A 158 47.87 -27.10 -32.25
CA GLY A 158 48.10 -28.54 -32.01
C GLY A 158 47.18 -29.18 -30.97
N VAL A 159 46.21 -28.44 -30.44
CA VAL A 159 45.14 -28.95 -29.56
C VAL A 159 43.87 -29.15 -30.38
N GLY A 160 43.39 -30.39 -30.47
CA GLY A 160 42.15 -30.73 -31.19
C GLY A 160 40.89 -30.42 -30.36
N PRO A 161 39.72 -30.19 -30.99
CA PRO A 161 38.47 -29.84 -30.29
C PRO A 161 38.09 -30.80 -29.15
N ASN A 162 38.33 -32.11 -29.33
CA ASN A 162 38.03 -33.14 -28.33
C ASN A 162 39.00 -33.16 -27.14
N GLN A 163 40.11 -32.41 -27.20
CA GLN A 163 41.06 -32.24 -26.10
C GLN A 163 40.72 -31.03 -25.20
N LEU A 164 39.72 -30.22 -25.60
CA LEU A 164 39.15 -29.17 -24.76
C LEU A 164 38.06 -29.74 -23.84
N GLU A 165 38.11 -29.43 -22.55
CA GLU A 165 37.09 -29.87 -21.59
C GLU A 165 36.15 -28.72 -21.16
N VAL A 166 34.83 -28.99 -21.15
CA VAL A 166 33.69 -28.04 -21.02
C VAL A 166 32.54 -28.63 -20.14
N TYR A 167 31.71 -27.80 -19.47
CA TYR A 167 31.62 -27.90 -17.98
C TYR A 167 30.66 -26.90 -17.20
N LYS A 168 30.33 -27.05 -15.86
CA LYS A 168 29.42 -26.15 -15.03
C LYS A 168 29.76 -25.69 -13.52
N CYS A 169 30.33 -24.48 -13.20
CA CYS A 169 30.72 -23.79 -11.92
C CYS A 169 29.95 -22.44 -11.59
N PRO A 170 29.55 -22.11 -10.35
CA PRO A 170 28.65 -20.97 -10.02
C PRO A 170 29.27 -19.64 -9.52
N CYS A 171 28.78 -18.48 -10.03
CA CYS A 171 29.10 -17.10 -9.56
C CYS A 171 27.83 -16.19 -9.53
N PRO A 172 27.76 -15.12 -8.72
CA PRO A 172 26.58 -14.22 -8.64
C PRO A 172 26.40 -13.26 -9.83
N GLU A 173 25.21 -12.66 -9.92
CA GLU A 173 24.82 -11.67 -10.92
C GLU A 173 25.70 -10.40 -10.88
N GLY A 174 25.83 -9.70 -12.02
CA GLY A 174 26.45 -8.37 -12.12
C GLY A 174 27.99 -8.29 -12.18
N PHE A 175 28.70 -9.43 -12.20
CA PHE A 175 30.15 -9.47 -11.98
C PHE A 175 31.05 -8.96 -13.13
N PHE A 176 30.53 -8.75 -14.35
CA PHE A 176 31.33 -8.41 -15.54
C PHE A 176 30.90 -7.09 -16.17
N ASN A 177 31.28 -5.98 -15.55
CA ASN A 177 31.32 -4.66 -16.16
C ASN A 177 32.62 -3.95 -15.73
N SER A 178 33.46 -3.59 -16.72
CA SER A 178 34.77 -2.91 -16.64
C SER A 178 36.03 -3.75 -16.27
N ASP A 179 37.13 -3.46 -16.98
CA ASP A 179 38.46 -4.07 -16.80
C ASP A 179 39.08 -3.77 -15.43
N ASN A 180 39.15 -4.76 -14.53
CA ASN A 180 39.75 -4.54 -13.21
C ASN A 180 40.42 -5.81 -12.64
N ASP A 181 41.76 -5.78 -12.50
CA ASP A 181 42.57 -6.90 -12.00
C ASP A 181 42.18 -7.37 -10.58
N LYS A 182 41.50 -6.52 -9.80
CA LYS A 182 40.95 -6.90 -8.50
C LYS A 182 39.82 -7.95 -8.61
N GLN A 183 39.00 -7.91 -9.67
CA GLN A 183 37.97 -8.92 -9.91
C GLN A 183 38.58 -10.24 -10.41
N HIS A 184 39.63 -10.19 -11.23
CA HIS A 184 40.40 -11.39 -11.61
C HIS A 184 40.92 -12.16 -10.39
N ALA A 185 41.44 -11.45 -9.38
CA ALA A 185 41.88 -12.06 -8.12
C ALA A 185 40.73 -12.71 -7.31
N GLN A 186 39.54 -12.10 -7.31
CA GLN A 186 38.35 -12.65 -6.65
C GLN A 186 37.84 -13.93 -7.34
N VAL A 187 37.75 -13.92 -8.68
CA VAL A 187 37.37 -15.11 -9.47
C VAL A 187 38.35 -16.27 -9.23
N LEU A 188 39.66 -16.00 -9.21
CA LEU A 188 40.68 -17.01 -8.91
C LEU A 188 40.55 -17.59 -7.48
N ASN A 189 40.08 -16.80 -6.51
CA ASN A 189 39.84 -17.31 -5.15
C ASN A 189 38.56 -18.15 -5.08
N ILE A 190 37.46 -17.74 -5.72
CA ILE A 190 36.22 -18.54 -5.80
C ILE A 190 36.47 -19.88 -6.49
N ILE A 191 37.28 -19.91 -7.56
CA ILE A 191 37.66 -21.14 -8.28
C ILE A 191 38.49 -22.07 -7.38
N LYS A 192 39.48 -21.55 -6.62
CA LYS A 192 40.25 -22.35 -5.67
C LYS A 192 39.37 -22.98 -4.59
N ASP A 193 38.48 -22.18 -4.00
CA ASP A 193 37.68 -22.57 -2.84
C ASP A 193 36.61 -23.63 -3.20
N LYS A 194 36.04 -23.54 -4.42
CA LYS A 194 35.01 -24.46 -4.90
C LYS A 194 35.52 -25.62 -5.76
N GLN A 195 36.84 -25.73 -5.98
CA GLN A 195 37.44 -26.68 -6.94
C GLN A 195 37.08 -28.16 -6.67
N HIS A 196 36.85 -28.53 -5.40
CA HIS A 196 36.51 -29.89 -4.99
C HIS A 196 35.06 -30.33 -5.33
N ARG A 197 34.18 -29.41 -5.75
CA ARG A 197 32.75 -29.71 -6.02
C ARG A 197 32.43 -29.90 -7.51
N LEU A 198 33.44 -29.95 -8.36
CA LEU A 198 33.30 -29.92 -9.81
C LEU A 198 33.35 -31.35 -10.40
N ARG A 199 32.31 -31.77 -11.15
CA ARG A 199 32.20 -33.11 -11.78
C ARG A 199 32.10 -33.05 -13.31
N SER A 200 33.05 -33.66 -14.03
CA SER A 200 33.04 -33.74 -15.50
C SER A 200 31.79 -34.45 -16.05
N SER A 201 31.16 -33.87 -17.10
CA SER A 201 30.06 -34.51 -17.84
C SER A 201 30.40 -34.61 -19.32
N THR A 202 30.13 -35.77 -19.92
CA THR A 202 30.29 -36.05 -21.36
C THR A 202 29.02 -35.73 -22.18
N THR A 203 27.91 -35.39 -21.53
CA THR A 203 26.63 -35.03 -22.16
C THR A 203 26.10 -33.71 -21.62
N TYR A 204 25.60 -32.86 -22.53
CA TYR A 204 25.00 -31.56 -22.23
C TYR A 204 23.91 -31.24 -23.27
N ASN A 205 22.75 -30.78 -22.80
CA ASN A 205 21.84 -29.95 -23.60
C ASN A 205 22.25 -28.49 -23.40
N ILE A 206 22.25 -27.70 -24.48
CA ILE A 206 22.57 -26.27 -24.41
C ILE A 206 21.33 -25.52 -23.94
N SER A 207 21.42 -24.89 -22.76
CA SER A 207 20.37 -24.05 -22.15
C SER A 207 20.99 -22.90 -21.35
N ALA A 208 20.15 -21.98 -20.87
CA ALA A 208 20.48 -20.65 -20.36
C ALA A 208 20.94 -20.56 -18.85
N GLY A 209 21.68 -19.50 -18.43
CA GLY A 209 22.45 -19.20 -17.16
C GLY A 209 24.04 -19.21 -17.08
N GLY A 210 24.78 -18.06 -17.21
CA GLY A 210 26.26 -17.75 -16.95
C GLY A 210 27.39 -17.78 -18.05
N LEU A 211 28.71 -17.98 -17.73
CA LEU A 211 29.95 -17.77 -18.58
C LEU A 211 30.98 -18.97 -18.61
N LEU A 212 31.61 -19.29 -19.76
CA LEU A 212 32.44 -20.50 -20.02
C LEU A 212 33.91 -20.42 -19.52
N LEU A 213 34.52 -21.58 -19.21
CA LEU A 213 35.93 -21.78 -18.79
C LEU A 213 36.53 -23.03 -19.46
N VAL A 214 37.35 -22.85 -20.48
CA VAL A 214 37.94 -23.94 -21.26
C VAL A 214 39.30 -24.31 -20.68
N LYS A 215 39.46 -25.56 -20.27
CA LYS A 215 40.71 -26.05 -19.66
C LYS A 215 41.25 -27.29 -20.37
N VAL A 216 42.57 -27.33 -20.50
CA VAL A 216 43.37 -28.53 -20.78
C VAL A 216 43.66 -29.22 -19.43
N PRO A 217 43.42 -30.53 -19.31
CA PRO A 217 42.24 -31.13 -18.66
C PRO A 217 41.99 -30.78 -17.18
N GLY A 218 40.72 -30.55 -16.80
CA GLY A 218 40.13 -30.67 -15.46
C GLY A 218 39.43 -29.44 -14.85
N VAL A 219 38.13 -29.25 -15.15
CA VAL A 219 37.03 -28.52 -14.41
C VAL A 219 37.02 -26.95 -14.24
N ILE A 220 35.91 -26.13 -14.30
CA ILE A 220 34.47 -26.25 -14.76
C ILE A 220 33.69 -24.82 -14.96
N CYS A 221 32.46 -24.61 -15.59
CA CYS A 221 31.92 -23.28 -16.19
C CYS A 221 30.38 -22.79 -16.14
N LEU A 222 29.80 -21.91 -16.98
CA LEU A 222 28.32 -21.63 -17.13
C LEU A 222 27.92 -21.08 -18.57
N ILE A 223 26.62 -20.82 -18.91
CA ILE A 223 26.08 -20.21 -20.21
C ILE A 223 24.68 -19.51 -20.01
N THR A 224 24.44 -18.19 -20.34
CA THR A 224 23.41 -17.10 -19.98
C THR A 224 21.85 -17.16 -20.17
N GLU A 225 21.04 -16.41 -19.36
CA GLU A 225 19.54 -16.44 -19.11
C GLU A 225 18.55 -15.83 -20.16
N TYR A 226 17.25 -16.20 -20.11
CA TYR A 226 16.11 -15.71 -20.94
C TYR A 226 15.01 -15.04 -20.08
N LYS A 227 14.34 -13.96 -20.54
CA LYS A 227 13.34 -13.17 -19.77
C LYS A 227 11.98 -13.04 -20.47
N ILE A 228 10.88 -13.00 -19.71
CA ILE A 228 9.48 -12.97 -20.17
C ILE A 228 8.73 -11.73 -19.62
N PRO A 229 8.01 -10.96 -20.46
CA PRO A 229 7.17 -9.84 -20.02
C PRO A 229 5.85 -10.30 -19.40
N PHE A 230 5.38 -9.58 -18.39
CA PHE A 230 4.10 -9.85 -17.72
C PHE A 230 3.50 -8.58 -17.09
N ILE A 231 2.18 -8.62 -16.89
CA ILE A 231 1.45 -7.64 -16.09
C ILE A 231 1.05 -8.26 -14.75
N LEU A 232 1.16 -7.47 -13.68
CA LEU A 232 0.64 -7.78 -12.36
C LEU A 232 -0.73 -7.11 -12.16
N VAL A 233 -1.70 -7.87 -11.65
CA VAL A 233 -3.05 -7.40 -11.29
C VAL A 233 -3.49 -7.86 -9.91
N ASP A 234 -4.40 -7.12 -9.29
CA ASP A 234 -5.06 -7.53 -8.04
C ASP A 234 -6.14 -8.61 -8.28
N CYS A 235 -6.81 -9.05 -7.21
CA CYS A 235 -7.86 -10.06 -7.29
C CYS A 235 -9.09 -9.62 -8.13
N GLU A 236 -9.34 -8.31 -8.27
CA GLU A 236 -10.41 -7.74 -9.11
C GLU A 236 -9.96 -7.44 -10.55
N LYS A 237 -8.70 -7.73 -10.88
CA LYS A 237 -8.05 -7.50 -12.17
C LYS A 237 -7.74 -6.02 -12.46
N ASN A 238 -7.62 -5.21 -11.42
CA ASN A 238 -7.07 -3.85 -11.52
C ASN A 238 -5.54 -3.94 -11.76
N TYR A 239 -5.01 -3.03 -12.56
CA TYR A 239 -3.58 -3.00 -12.91
C TYR A 239 -2.71 -2.56 -11.72
N ILE A 240 -1.61 -3.28 -11.49
CA ILE A 240 -0.59 -2.93 -10.49
C ILE A 240 0.73 -2.50 -11.17
N GLY A 241 1.12 -3.15 -12.27
CA GLY A 241 2.36 -2.80 -12.98
C GLY A 241 2.76 -3.81 -14.06
N THR A 242 3.74 -3.45 -14.90
CA THR A 242 4.31 -4.30 -15.95
C THR A 242 5.81 -4.52 -15.72
N SER A 243 6.32 -5.75 -15.91
CA SER A 243 7.76 -6.05 -15.76
C SER A 243 8.19 -7.23 -16.65
N VAL A 244 9.50 -7.56 -16.64
CA VAL A 244 10.12 -8.62 -17.46
C VAL A 244 11.07 -9.47 -16.62
N LEU A 245 10.79 -10.77 -16.46
CA LEU A 245 11.50 -11.66 -15.54
C LEU A 245 11.95 -13.00 -16.14
N PRO A 246 13.10 -13.57 -15.71
CA PRO A 246 13.55 -14.88 -16.12
C PRO A 246 12.87 -16.00 -15.31
N ALA A 247 12.34 -17.02 -15.99
CA ALA A 247 11.87 -18.25 -15.35
C ALA A 247 11.73 -19.41 -16.33
N TYR A 248 11.91 -20.64 -15.83
CA TYR A 248 11.68 -21.88 -16.59
C TYR A 248 10.32 -22.52 -16.28
N LEU A 249 9.90 -22.64 -15.01
CA LEU A 249 8.58 -23.14 -14.61
C LEU A 249 7.66 -22.01 -14.12
N VAL A 250 6.35 -22.22 -14.17
CA VAL A 250 5.35 -21.29 -13.58
C VAL A 250 5.55 -21.13 -12.07
N ALA A 251 5.85 -22.21 -11.33
CA ALA A 251 6.18 -22.10 -9.90
C ALA A 251 7.43 -21.25 -9.62
N ASP A 252 8.48 -21.40 -10.43
CA ASP A 252 9.71 -20.60 -10.33
C ASP A 252 9.42 -19.13 -10.68
N PHE A 253 8.57 -18.89 -11.67
CA PHE A 253 8.15 -17.56 -12.10
C PHE A 253 7.34 -16.84 -11.02
N LYS A 254 6.34 -17.50 -10.42
CA LYS A 254 5.62 -16.98 -9.25
C LYS A 254 6.59 -16.55 -8.13
N THR A 255 7.61 -17.36 -7.89
CA THR A 255 8.67 -17.07 -6.90
C THR A 255 9.54 -15.87 -7.33
N ALA A 256 9.91 -15.78 -8.62
CA ALA A 256 10.66 -14.66 -9.18
C ALA A 256 9.89 -13.34 -9.15
N VAL A 257 8.59 -13.37 -9.47
CA VAL A 257 7.67 -12.21 -9.39
C VAL A 257 7.61 -11.70 -7.96
N LYS A 258 7.43 -12.59 -6.97
CA LYS A 258 7.47 -12.25 -5.54
C LYS A 258 8.82 -11.63 -5.12
N LYS A 259 9.94 -12.13 -5.66
CA LYS A 259 11.27 -11.58 -5.37
C LYS A 259 11.51 -10.20 -6.02
N TYR A 260 10.91 -9.94 -7.18
CA TYR A 260 11.09 -8.68 -7.93
C TYR A 260 10.23 -7.53 -7.40
N TRP A 261 9.00 -7.84 -6.92
CA TRP A 261 8.13 -6.91 -6.21
C TRP A 261 8.03 -7.29 -4.72
N PRO A 262 9.13 -7.19 -3.94
CA PRO A 262 9.17 -7.67 -2.56
C PRO A 262 8.17 -6.93 -1.65
N ASP A 263 7.85 -5.68 -1.97
CA ASP A 263 6.91 -4.86 -1.20
C ASP A 263 5.46 -5.25 -1.47
N ASN A 264 5.04 -5.25 -2.75
CA ASN A 264 3.67 -5.67 -3.14
C ASN A 264 3.39 -7.16 -2.87
N MET A 265 4.42 -8.00 -2.76
CA MET A 265 4.30 -9.46 -2.57
C MET A 265 4.78 -9.94 -1.19
N ARG A 266 5.05 -9.03 -0.25
CA ARG A 266 5.69 -9.36 1.04
C ARG A 266 4.98 -10.47 1.82
N ARG A 267 3.64 -10.47 1.79
CA ARG A 267 2.77 -11.43 2.50
C ARG A 267 2.00 -12.39 1.59
N VAL A 268 2.00 -12.18 0.27
CA VAL A 268 1.36 -13.09 -0.71
C VAL A 268 2.17 -14.38 -0.81
N ASP A 269 1.55 -15.55 -0.69
CA ASP A 269 2.25 -16.81 -0.98
C ASP A 269 2.46 -16.92 -2.50
N ALA A 270 3.72 -17.10 -2.91
CA ALA A 270 4.06 -17.28 -4.32
C ALA A 270 3.26 -18.44 -4.94
N GLY A 271 3.06 -19.55 -4.22
CA GLY A 271 2.29 -20.69 -4.70
C GLY A 271 0.84 -20.33 -5.06
N LYS A 272 0.21 -19.41 -4.30
CA LYS A 272 -1.20 -19.02 -4.49
C LYS A 272 -1.42 -17.98 -5.60
N LEU A 273 -0.37 -17.37 -6.14
CA LEU A 273 -0.50 -16.50 -7.32
C LEU A 273 -1.17 -17.25 -8.47
N ILE A 274 -1.99 -16.57 -9.27
CA ILE A 274 -2.63 -17.18 -10.44
C ILE A 274 -1.97 -16.60 -11.68
N VAL A 275 -1.27 -17.44 -12.47
CA VAL A 275 -0.64 -17.00 -13.72
C VAL A 275 -1.56 -17.36 -14.88
N TRP A 276 -2.03 -16.36 -15.60
CA TRP A 276 -2.89 -16.49 -16.76
C TRP A 276 -2.08 -16.26 -18.03
N ARG A 277 -2.32 -17.08 -19.07
CA ARG A 277 -1.95 -16.74 -20.45
C ARG A 277 -3.16 -16.09 -21.12
N ARG A 278 -3.02 -14.84 -21.56
CA ARG A 278 -4.02 -14.17 -22.40
C ARG A 278 -3.71 -14.42 -23.88
N THR A 279 -4.72 -14.76 -24.67
CA THR A 279 -4.58 -15.14 -26.10
C THR A 279 -5.25 -14.15 -27.05
N ASP A 280 -5.41 -12.90 -26.63
CA ASP A 280 -6.16 -11.84 -27.31
C ASP A 280 -5.26 -10.61 -27.51
N PRO A 281 -4.83 -10.32 -28.75
CA PRO A 281 -3.81 -9.32 -29.04
C PRO A 281 -4.42 -7.92 -29.16
N HIS A 282 -4.49 -7.14 -28.08
CA HIS A 282 -4.55 -5.66 -28.09
C HIS A 282 -4.45 -5.10 -26.65
N LEU A 283 -3.24 -4.80 -26.15
CA LEU A 283 -3.07 -4.10 -24.86
C LEU A 283 -1.93 -3.06 -24.82
N PHE A 284 -1.25 -2.80 -25.95
CA PHE A 284 -0.38 -1.63 -26.13
C PHE A 284 -1.08 -0.55 -26.95
N THR A 285 -2.00 0.15 -26.30
CA THR A 285 -2.18 1.59 -26.57
C THR A 285 -1.33 2.34 -25.54
N SER A 286 -0.86 3.55 -25.85
CA SER A 286 0.22 4.23 -25.13
C SER A 286 -0.16 4.83 -23.76
N GLU A 287 -1.15 4.27 -23.08
CA GLU A 287 -1.62 4.70 -21.75
C GLU A 287 -1.79 3.45 -20.85
N GLU A 288 -1.37 3.54 -19.59
CA GLU A 288 -1.48 2.43 -18.65
C GLU A 288 -2.96 2.15 -18.28
N PRO A 289 -3.47 0.92 -18.47
CA PRO A 289 -4.89 0.63 -18.30
C PRO A 289 -5.25 0.50 -16.82
N LYS A 290 -6.25 1.26 -16.34
CA LYS A 290 -6.68 1.19 -14.92
C LYS A 290 -7.22 -0.18 -14.50
N SER A 291 -7.80 -0.94 -15.43
CA SER A 291 -8.38 -2.27 -15.19
C SER A 291 -8.22 -3.16 -16.41
N ILE A 292 -7.87 -4.44 -16.20
CA ILE A 292 -7.65 -5.40 -17.30
C ILE A 292 -8.78 -6.41 -17.32
N ASN A 293 -9.75 -6.18 -18.20
CA ASN A 293 -10.87 -7.11 -18.37
C ASN A 293 -10.41 -8.37 -19.14
N PHE A 294 -10.61 -9.54 -18.55
CA PHE A 294 -10.41 -10.86 -19.16
C PHE A 294 -11.36 -11.89 -18.52
N THR A 295 -11.77 -12.90 -19.29
CA THR A 295 -12.64 -14.00 -18.85
C THR A 295 -11.93 -15.35 -19.07
N ASN A 296 -12.50 -16.45 -18.55
CA ASN A 296 -11.97 -17.80 -18.79
C ASN A 296 -12.03 -18.21 -20.28
N ASP A 297 -12.75 -17.45 -21.11
CA ASP A 297 -12.84 -17.65 -22.57
C ASP A 297 -11.76 -16.87 -23.35
N THR A 298 -11.07 -15.91 -22.70
CA THR A 298 -10.03 -15.05 -23.30
C THR A 298 -8.66 -15.14 -22.62
N ALA A 299 -8.58 -15.79 -21.45
CA ALA A 299 -7.33 -16.14 -20.78
C ALA A 299 -7.44 -17.49 -20.06
N ILE A 300 -6.35 -18.26 -20.07
CA ILE A 300 -6.26 -19.61 -19.52
C ILE A 300 -5.30 -19.61 -18.33
N VAL A 301 -5.72 -20.14 -17.18
CA VAL A 301 -4.84 -20.36 -16.01
C VAL A 301 -3.77 -21.40 -16.36
N LEU A 302 -2.52 -21.08 -16.08
CA LEU A 302 -1.39 -21.96 -16.24
C LEU A 302 -1.17 -22.79 -14.97
N ASP A 303 -0.95 -24.08 -15.17
CA ASP A 303 -0.57 -25.04 -14.13
C ASP A 303 0.87 -24.81 -13.65
N ASP A 304 1.15 -25.09 -12.37
CA ASP A 304 2.46 -24.81 -11.75
C ASP A 304 3.62 -25.63 -12.34
N PHE A 305 3.30 -26.80 -12.90
CA PHE A 305 4.27 -27.66 -13.58
C PHE A 305 4.43 -27.32 -15.07
N ALA A 306 3.75 -26.27 -15.57
CA ALA A 306 3.96 -25.79 -16.93
C ALA A 306 5.31 -25.07 -17.07
N THR A 307 6.06 -25.42 -18.10
CA THR A 307 7.32 -24.75 -18.45
C THR A 307 7.02 -23.48 -19.24
N ILE A 308 7.38 -22.30 -18.74
CA ILE A 308 7.16 -21.02 -19.46
C ILE A 308 7.93 -21.01 -20.78
N GLY A 309 9.15 -21.57 -20.80
CA GLY A 309 9.92 -21.77 -22.03
C GLY A 309 9.26 -22.69 -23.08
N SER A 310 8.22 -23.46 -22.74
CA SER A 310 7.42 -24.24 -23.71
C SER A 310 6.12 -23.55 -24.13
N LEU A 311 5.72 -22.43 -23.51
CA LEU A 311 4.47 -21.74 -23.84
C LEU A 311 4.47 -21.14 -25.25
N CYS A 312 5.64 -20.85 -25.81
CA CYS A 312 5.79 -20.22 -27.13
C CYS A 312 4.95 -18.93 -27.23
N LEU A 313 5.13 -18.01 -26.27
CA LEU A 313 4.46 -16.71 -26.28
C LEU A 313 4.89 -15.92 -27.52
N PHE A 314 3.92 -15.45 -28.31
CA PHE A 314 4.17 -14.51 -29.41
C PHE A 314 4.40 -13.09 -28.87
N ASP A 315 4.92 -12.18 -29.70
CA ASP A 315 5.17 -10.76 -29.32
C ASP A 315 3.90 -10.01 -28.89
N GLU A 316 2.72 -10.58 -29.16
CA GLU A 316 1.40 -10.03 -28.83
C GLU A 316 0.69 -10.79 -27.68
N GLU A 317 1.28 -11.87 -27.16
CA GLU A 317 0.78 -12.61 -26.00
C GLU A 317 1.51 -12.22 -24.72
N MET A 318 0.79 -12.18 -23.60
CA MET A 318 1.38 -11.80 -22.31
C MET A 318 0.86 -12.67 -21.16
N LEU A 319 1.72 -12.87 -20.16
CA LEU A 319 1.33 -13.43 -18.88
C LEU A 319 0.68 -12.35 -18.02
N ILE A 320 -0.46 -12.66 -17.40
CA ILE A 320 -1.06 -11.84 -16.35
C ILE A 320 -0.90 -12.61 -15.05
N VAL A 321 -0.23 -12.02 -14.06
CA VAL A 321 -0.11 -12.57 -12.71
C VAL A 321 -1.16 -11.89 -11.84
N GLN A 322 -2.10 -12.66 -11.30
CA GLN A 322 -3.17 -12.19 -10.43
C GLN A 322 -2.89 -12.58 -8.98
N ILE A 323 -3.05 -11.63 -8.07
CA ILE A 323 -3.02 -11.89 -6.61
C ILE A 323 -4.37 -12.47 -6.17
N PRO A 324 -4.41 -13.57 -5.39
CA PRO A 324 -5.65 -14.20 -4.95
C PRO A 324 -6.43 -13.37 -3.91
N GLU A 325 -7.75 -13.55 -3.89
CA GLU A 325 -8.70 -12.80 -3.06
C GLU A 325 -8.47 -12.94 -1.53
N SER A 326 -7.91 -14.07 -1.09
CA SER A 326 -7.61 -14.31 0.33
C SER A 326 -6.44 -13.47 0.88
N ASP A 327 -5.52 -13.03 0.02
CA ASP A 327 -4.36 -12.21 0.42
C ASP A 327 -4.62 -10.69 0.23
N ARG A 328 -5.84 -10.31 -0.21
CA ARG A 328 -6.26 -8.94 -0.58
C ARG A 328 -6.03 -7.89 0.50
N ARG A 329 -6.24 -8.24 1.79
CA ARG A 329 -6.12 -7.32 2.95
C ARG A 329 -4.73 -6.72 3.18
N THR A 330 -3.72 -7.11 2.39
CA THR A 330 -2.33 -6.65 2.56
C THR A 330 -1.78 -5.79 1.43
N ILE A 331 -2.54 -5.60 0.33
CA ILE A 331 -2.22 -4.61 -0.72
C ILE A 331 -2.64 -3.19 -0.27
N ASP A 332 -3.61 -3.10 0.64
CA ASP A 332 -4.27 -1.86 1.04
C ASP A 332 -3.34 -0.74 1.55
N PHE A 333 -2.09 -1.00 1.96
CA PHE A 333 -1.22 0.08 2.42
C PHE A 333 -0.71 0.96 1.26
N ASP A 334 -0.11 0.39 0.22
CA ASP A 334 0.38 1.16 -0.93
C ASP A 334 -0.76 1.61 -1.85
N SER A 335 -1.81 0.81 -2.03
CA SER A 335 -2.98 1.24 -2.80
C SER A 335 -3.80 2.31 -2.07
N SER A 336 -3.92 2.25 -0.73
CA SER A 336 -4.54 3.35 0.02
C SER A 336 -3.63 4.57 0.15
N LEU A 337 -2.30 4.42 0.16
CA LEU A 337 -1.40 5.58 0.10
C LEU A 337 -1.51 6.27 -1.27
N ALA A 338 -1.40 5.53 -2.37
CA ALA A 338 -1.54 6.08 -3.72
C ALA A 338 -2.91 6.73 -3.94
N SER A 339 -4.01 6.00 -3.66
CA SER A 339 -5.37 6.56 -3.78
C SER A 339 -5.66 7.68 -2.78
N SER A 340 -5.01 7.69 -1.61
CA SER A 340 -5.07 8.83 -0.69
C SER A 340 -4.33 10.03 -1.27
N GLN A 341 -3.12 9.88 -1.84
CA GLN A 341 -2.42 11.02 -2.46
C GLN A 341 -3.17 11.55 -3.69
N ASP A 342 -3.78 10.68 -4.51
CA ASP A 342 -4.68 11.09 -5.60
C ASP A 342 -5.88 11.89 -5.08
N LYS A 343 -6.55 11.40 -4.02
CA LYS A 343 -7.68 12.09 -3.38
C LYS A 343 -7.24 13.45 -2.81
N ARG A 344 -6.06 13.52 -2.19
CA ARG A 344 -5.46 14.78 -1.72
C ARG A 344 -5.27 15.74 -2.89
N LEU A 345 -4.46 15.38 -3.88
CA LEU A 345 -4.21 16.21 -5.07
C LEU A 345 -5.51 16.70 -5.75
N GLN A 346 -6.55 15.87 -5.81
CA GLN A 346 -7.86 16.30 -6.33
C GLN A 346 -8.51 17.38 -5.45
N VAL A 347 -8.62 17.16 -4.14
CA VAL A 347 -9.21 18.13 -3.19
C VAL A 347 -8.41 19.43 -3.14
N PHE A 348 -7.09 19.36 -3.29
CA PHE A 348 -6.19 20.51 -3.40
C PHE A 348 -6.52 21.36 -4.64
N ARG A 349 -6.52 20.73 -5.82
CA ARG A 349 -6.84 21.39 -7.10
C ARG A 349 -8.28 21.92 -7.19
N ASP A 350 -9.21 21.36 -6.42
CA ASP A 350 -10.58 21.88 -6.34
C ASP A 350 -10.72 23.06 -5.38
N ALA A 351 -9.86 23.17 -4.36
CA ALA A 351 -9.75 24.33 -3.49
C ALA A 351 -9.13 25.56 -4.18
N GLU A 352 -8.17 25.37 -5.10
CA GLU A 352 -7.59 26.45 -5.93
C GLU A 352 -8.67 27.29 -6.64
N LYS A 353 -9.73 26.61 -7.11
CA LYS A 353 -10.85 27.16 -7.90
C LYS A 353 -11.90 27.90 -7.06
N GLU A 354 -11.77 27.90 -5.73
CA GLU A 354 -12.74 28.56 -4.85
C GLU A 354 -12.59 30.09 -4.89
N PRO A 355 -13.70 30.84 -4.70
CA PRO A 355 -13.68 32.30 -4.73
C PRO A 355 -13.01 32.85 -3.48
N SER A 356 -12.98 34.18 -3.38
CA SER A 356 -12.20 34.86 -2.37
C SER A 356 -12.58 34.52 -0.91
N PRO A 357 -11.61 34.54 0.01
CA PRO A 357 -11.90 34.40 1.45
C PRO A 357 -12.90 35.43 1.94
N SER A 358 -12.69 36.70 1.57
CA SER A 358 -13.52 37.86 1.95
C SER A 358 -15.01 37.67 1.63
N LYS A 359 -15.34 37.28 0.38
CA LYS A 359 -16.72 37.11 -0.11
C LYS A 359 -17.26 35.71 0.21
N GLY A 360 -16.38 34.73 0.37
CA GLY A 360 -16.70 33.36 0.77
C GLY A 360 -17.10 33.25 2.25
N ALA A 361 -16.56 34.11 3.12
CA ALA A 361 -16.86 34.15 4.54
C ALA A 361 -18.23 34.75 4.88
N TYR A 362 -18.89 35.43 3.93
CA TYR A 362 -20.27 35.88 4.09
C TYR A 362 -21.19 34.68 4.33
N VAL A 363 -22.06 34.73 5.34
CA VAL A 363 -22.85 33.56 5.80
C VAL A 363 -23.56 32.79 4.68
N THR A 364 -24.13 33.49 3.69
CA THR A 364 -24.84 32.89 2.55
C THR A 364 -23.92 32.31 1.47
N SER A 365 -22.67 32.77 1.37
CA SER A 365 -21.61 32.15 0.58
C SER A 365 -21.03 30.95 1.33
N PHE A 366 -20.69 31.13 2.61
CA PHE A 366 -20.07 30.13 3.46
C PHE A 366 -20.89 28.84 3.52
N LEU A 367 -22.21 28.95 3.66
CA LEU A 367 -23.13 27.80 3.59
C LEU A 367 -22.93 26.98 2.29
N LYS A 368 -22.86 27.63 1.14
CA LYS A 368 -22.63 26.98 -0.17
C LYS A 368 -21.22 26.41 -0.29
N HIS A 369 -20.22 27.04 0.31
CA HIS A 369 -18.86 26.51 0.35
C HIS A 369 -18.81 25.22 1.18
N GLN A 370 -19.47 25.17 2.34
CA GLN A 370 -19.55 23.96 3.16
C GLN A 370 -20.32 22.81 2.49
N GLU A 371 -21.32 23.12 1.65
CA GLU A 371 -22.02 22.10 0.83
C GLU A 371 -21.16 21.53 -0.31
N LYS A 372 -20.28 22.35 -0.92
CA LYS A 372 -19.54 21.99 -2.15
C LYS A 372 -18.13 21.48 -1.86
N ASN A 373 -17.37 22.24 -1.08
CA ASN A 373 -15.95 22.05 -0.79
C ASN A 373 -15.75 22.42 0.69
N PRO A 374 -16.09 21.55 1.65
CA PRO A 374 -16.07 21.89 3.07
C PRO A 374 -14.67 22.13 3.64
N ILE A 375 -14.59 23.09 4.55
CA ILE A 375 -13.57 23.14 5.60
C ILE A 375 -14.17 22.49 6.84
N TYR A 376 -13.53 21.45 7.36
CA TYR A 376 -14.01 20.70 8.51
C TYR A 376 -13.68 21.46 9.79
N ASN A 377 -14.55 22.41 10.13
CA ASN A 377 -14.37 23.39 11.22
C ASN A 377 -15.47 23.36 12.29
N GLY A 378 -16.27 22.29 12.32
CA GLY A 378 -17.40 22.09 13.24
C GLY A 378 -18.69 22.83 12.84
N ARG A 379 -18.75 23.40 11.63
CA ARG A 379 -19.91 24.17 11.14
C ARG A 379 -20.27 23.75 9.71
N PRO A 380 -21.38 23.04 9.43
CA PRO A 380 -22.38 22.52 10.36
C PRO A 380 -21.82 21.48 11.36
N ALA A 381 -22.63 21.10 12.35
CA ALA A 381 -22.19 20.34 13.52
C ALA A 381 -21.59 18.94 13.22
N ASP A 382 -21.93 18.37 12.07
CA ASP A 382 -21.41 17.12 11.51
C ASP A 382 -20.09 17.29 10.73
N ASN A 383 -19.72 18.53 10.38
CA ASN A 383 -18.55 18.85 9.57
C ASN A 383 -17.31 19.16 10.43
N PHE A 384 -16.90 18.20 11.28
CA PHE A 384 -15.74 18.31 12.16
C PHE A 384 -14.54 17.46 11.69
N GLY A 385 -13.33 17.94 11.98
CA GLY A 385 -12.09 17.27 11.62
C GLY A 385 -11.59 16.27 12.66
N VAL A 386 -10.45 15.66 12.37
CA VAL A 386 -9.62 15.02 13.40
C VAL A 386 -8.85 16.10 14.17
N PRO A 387 -8.52 15.89 15.46
CA PRO A 387 -7.77 16.88 16.24
C PRO A 387 -6.41 17.18 15.61
N VAL A 388 -6.08 18.46 15.45
CA VAL A 388 -4.87 18.89 14.73
C VAL A 388 -3.59 18.49 15.45
N GLY A 389 -3.64 18.39 16.79
CA GLY A 389 -2.55 17.90 17.64
C GLY A 389 -2.18 16.43 17.44
N LEU A 390 -2.96 15.65 16.68
CA LEU A 390 -2.55 14.31 16.23
C LEU A 390 -1.63 14.34 15.00
N TYR A 391 -1.55 15.49 14.31
CA TYR A 391 -0.90 15.64 13.00
C TYR A 391 0.26 16.63 12.99
N HIS A 392 0.36 17.51 13.99
CA HIS A 392 1.58 18.27 14.26
C HIS A 392 1.72 18.62 15.75
N ASP A 393 2.93 18.54 16.29
CA ASP A 393 3.16 18.71 17.74
C ASP A 393 3.05 20.18 18.20
N ALA A 394 3.29 21.15 17.31
CA ALA A 394 3.12 22.60 17.57
C ALA A 394 1.79 22.98 18.24
N PHE A 395 0.71 22.26 17.92
CA PHE A 395 -0.60 22.47 18.56
C PHE A 395 -0.65 21.88 19.98
N ASN A 396 0.07 20.78 20.24
CA ASN A 396 0.26 20.21 21.58
C ASN A 396 1.21 21.10 22.41
N THR A 397 2.27 21.65 21.81
CA THR A 397 3.14 22.67 22.41
C THR A 397 2.35 23.91 22.81
N PHE A 398 1.52 24.44 21.91
CA PHE A 398 0.59 25.53 22.19
C PHE A 398 -0.31 25.21 23.40
N HIS A 399 -1.03 24.08 23.38
CA HIS A 399 -1.89 23.69 24.50
C HIS A 399 -1.11 23.48 25.80
N THR A 400 0.08 22.89 25.73
CA THR A 400 0.95 22.64 26.89
C THR A 400 1.39 23.96 27.52
N HIS A 401 1.81 24.93 26.71
CA HIS A 401 2.23 26.26 27.18
C HIS A 401 1.05 27.09 27.71
N LEU A 402 -0.09 27.08 27.01
CA LEU A 402 -1.30 27.82 27.38
C LEU A 402 -1.85 27.39 28.76
N ASN A 403 -1.77 26.09 29.06
CA ASN A 403 -2.26 25.49 30.29
C ASN A 403 -1.23 25.45 31.44
N ARG A 404 -0.01 26.02 31.27
CA ARG A 404 0.93 26.16 32.39
C ARG A 404 0.35 27.04 33.48
N ARG A 405 0.49 26.61 34.74
CA ARG A 405 0.03 27.39 35.90
C ARG A 405 0.83 28.68 36.03
N ASP A 406 2.14 28.52 36.04
CA ASP A 406 3.11 29.61 36.04
C ASP A 406 3.27 30.13 34.60
N PRO A 407 3.37 31.47 34.39
CA PRO A 407 3.81 31.97 33.10
C PRO A 407 5.20 31.41 32.78
N PRO A 408 5.49 31.01 31.53
CA PRO A 408 6.84 30.57 31.17
C PRO A 408 7.85 31.68 31.45
N ASP A 409 9.11 31.31 31.70
CA ASP A 409 10.21 32.28 31.67
C ASP A 409 10.13 33.04 30.34
N PRO A 410 9.99 34.38 30.35
CA PRO A 410 9.63 35.12 29.15
C PRO A 410 10.75 35.01 28.13
N HIS A 411 10.41 34.52 26.93
CA HIS A 411 11.24 34.68 25.75
C HIS A 411 11.40 36.18 25.46
N ALA A 412 12.49 36.57 24.79
CA ALA A 412 12.97 37.97 24.80
C ALA A 412 11.96 39.00 24.24
N SER A 413 10.97 38.58 23.44
CA SER A 413 9.94 39.42 22.82
C SER A 413 8.64 39.57 23.65
N VAL A 414 8.16 38.48 24.27
CA VAL A 414 6.87 38.44 24.99
C VAL A 414 7.01 39.00 26.41
N THR A 415 7.22 40.31 26.50
CA THR A 415 7.36 41.03 27.78
C THR A 415 6.01 41.50 28.32
N TYR A 416 5.90 41.63 29.65
CA TYR A 416 4.74 42.27 30.31
C TYR A 416 4.45 43.67 29.76
N GLU A 417 5.49 44.44 29.43
CA GLU A 417 5.34 45.81 28.89
C GLU A 417 4.72 45.79 27.48
N ASN A 418 5.20 44.94 26.58
CA ASN A 418 4.66 44.84 25.22
C ASN A 418 3.23 44.31 25.23
N VAL A 419 2.94 43.28 26.03
CA VAL A 419 1.58 42.74 26.16
C VAL A 419 0.64 43.78 26.79
N ALA A 420 1.08 44.57 27.77
CA ALA A 420 0.25 45.66 28.32
C ALA A 420 -0.13 46.71 27.26
N LYS A 421 0.81 47.12 26.40
CA LYS A 421 0.53 48.03 25.26
C LYS A 421 -0.45 47.40 24.28
N LEU A 422 -0.30 46.11 23.97
CA LEU A 422 -1.24 45.40 23.10
C LEU A 422 -2.66 45.35 23.70
N LEU A 423 -2.79 45.09 25.00
CA LEU A 423 -4.10 45.10 25.69
C LEU A 423 -4.76 46.48 25.68
N GLU A 424 -3.99 47.56 25.77
CA GLU A 424 -4.48 48.93 25.61
C GLU A 424 -4.99 49.17 24.18
N SER A 425 -4.19 48.81 23.16
CA SER A 425 -4.60 48.89 21.75
C SER A 425 -5.83 48.03 21.42
N PHE A 426 -5.97 46.84 22.01
CA PHE A 426 -7.16 46.00 21.84
C PHE A 426 -8.42 46.62 22.46
N ALA A 427 -8.27 47.35 23.57
CA ALA A 427 -9.37 48.01 24.28
C ALA A 427 -9.84 49.32 23.61
N ASN A 428 -9.04 49.90 22.71
CA ASN A 428 -9.42 51.09 21.95
C ASN A 428 -10.51 50.82 20.92
N ILE A 429 -11.32 51.84 20.65
CA ILE A 429 -12.38 51.84 19.63
C ILE A 429 -11.86 52.61 18.41
N TYR A 430 -11.93 52.01 17.23
CA TYR A 430 -11.41 52.57 15.98
C TYR A 430 -12.56 52.91 15.02
N GLY A 431 -12.41 53.98 14.25
CA GLY A 431 -13.43 54.43 13.29
C GLY A 431 -13.60 53.47 12.09
N ASP A 432 -12.54 52.73 11.76
CA ASP A 432 -12.46 51.82 10.64
C ASP A 432 -11.42 50.70 10.89
N GLU A 433 -11.50 49.67 10.06
CA GLU A 433 -10.68 48.45 10.14
C GLU A 433 -9.19 48.68 9.82
N PRO A 434 -8.81 49.48 8.81
CA PRO A 434 -7.40 49.85 8.57
C PRO A 434 -6.75 50.52 9.78
N SER A 435 -7.40 51.52 10.40
CA SER A 435 -6.87 52.21 11.58
C SER A 435 -6.63 51.27 12.76
N ARG A 436 -7.47 50.24 12.91
CA ARG A 436 -7.26 49.17 13.90
C ARG A 436 -6.03 48.33 13.54
N SER A 437 -5.87 47.98 12.26
CA SER A 437 -4.79 47.11 11.78
C SER A 437 -3.43 47.76 11.93
N ASP A 438 -3.30 49.00 11.47
CA ASP A 438 -2.10 49.84 11.56
C ASP A 438 -1.61 50.01 13.01
N THR A 439 -2.50 49.86 13.99
CA THR A 439 -2.19 49.96 15.43
C THR A 439 -1.87 48.60 16.07
N ILE A 440 -2.55 47.53 15.66
CA ILE A 440 -2.44 46.21 16.31
C ILE A 440 -1.32 45.35 15.70
N MET A 441 -1.19 45.30 14.36
CA MET A 441 -0.25 44.39 13.69
C MET A 441 1.22 44.63 14.09
N PRO A 442 1.74 45.87 14.18
CA PRO A 442 3.13 46.11 14.60
C PRO A 442 3.41 45.66 16.05
N LEU A 443 2.41 45.69 16.92
CA LEU A 443 2.53 45.19 18.29
C LEU A 443 2.51 43.66 18.33
N MET A 444 1.70 43.02 17.49
CA MET A 444 1.71 41.55 17.35
C MET A 444 3.04 41.05 16.78
N GLU A 445 3.57 41.69 15.73
CA GLU A 445 4.90 41.41 15.17
C GLU A 445 5.99 41.50 16.25
N SER A 446 6.00 42.60 17.02
CA SER A 446 6.99 42.81 18.09
C SER A 446 6.87 41.82 19.25
N ILE A 447 5.69 41.26 19.52
CA ILE A 447 5.46 40.29 20.60
C ILE A 447 5.81 38.88 20.13
N LEU A 448 5.34 38.49 18.95
CA LEU A 448 5.60 37.17 18.38
C LEU A 448 7.05 37.03 17.90
N GLY A 449 7.73 38.12 17.55
CA GLY A 449 9.12 38.09 17.08
C GLY A 449 9.27 37.68 15.62
N TYR A 450 8.17 37.69 14.85
CA TYR A 450 8.13 37.35 13.43
C TYR A 450 7.44 38.46 12.63
N PRO A 451 7.93 38.81 11.43
CA PRO A 451 7.24 39.74 10.52
C PRO A 451 5.80 39.31 10.25
N ILE A 452 4.88 40.28 10.20
CA ILE A 452 3.49 40.05 9.82
C ILE A 452 3.21 40.80 8.50
N ASP A 453 3.37 40.10 7.39
CA ASP A 453 3.25 40.66 6.04
C ASP A 453 1.83 40.46 5.47
N VAL A 454 1.31 41.46 4.77
CA VAL A 454 0.02 41.39 4.08
C VAL A 454 0.14 40.48 2.85
N ALA A 455 -0.45 39.28 2.91
CA ALA A 455 -0.46 38.36 1.78
C ALA A 455 -1.41 38.85 0.67
N THR A 456 -0.87 39.54 -0.34
CA THR A 456 -1.64 40.02 -1.49
C THR A 456 -1.82 38.91 -2.54
N TRP A 457 -3.05 38.41 -2.69
CA TRP A 457 -3.40 37.39 -3.68
C TRP A 457 -4.23 38.00 -4.82
N GLN A 458 -3.72 37.93 -6.06
CA GLN A 458 -4.38 38.38 -7.31
C GLN A 458 -5.22 39.69 -7.19
N SER A 459 -4.56 40.79 -6.80
CA SER A 459 -5.03 42.19 -6.85
C SER A 459 -6.27 42.62 -6.04
N ASP A 460 -7.17 41.72 -5.66
CA ASP A 460 -8.45 42.07 -5.01
C ASP A 460 -8.68 41.38 -3.64
N ASP A 461 -7.84 40.43 -3.23
CA ASP A 461 -8.03 39.67 -1.99
C ASP A 461 -6.73 39.43 -1.22
N SER A 462 -6.61 40.06 -0.05
CA SER A 462 -5.55 39.87 0.93
C SER A 462 -6.14 39.57 2.31
N SER A 463 -5.42 38.80 3.11
CA SER A 463 -5.64 38.72 4.57
C SER A 463 -5.05 39.96 5.23
N GLU A 464 -5.46 40.28 6.46
CA GLU A 464 -4.86 41.40 7.19
C GLU A 464 -3.41 41.13 7.65
N GLY A 465 -2.96 39.87 7.68
CA GLY A 465 -1.54 39.54 7.86
C GLY A 465 -1.21 38.05 7.79
N THR A 466 0.03 37.72 7.47
CA THR A 466 0.59 36.35 7.45
C THR A 466 1.99 36.32 8.05
N ILE A 467 2.33 35.22 8.70
CA ILE A 467 3.68 34.92 9.16
C ILE A 467 4.17 33.74 8.31
N THR A 468 5.27 33.92 7.58
CA THR A 468 5.80 32.90 6.67
C THR A 468 7.25 32.50 7.00
N THR A 469 7.70 31.39 6.42
CA THR A 469 9.12 30.97 6.42
C THR A 469 9.47 30.28 5.11
N SER A 470 10.76 30.18 4.80
CA SER A 470 11.24 29.39 3.66
C SER A 470 11.16 27.89 3.94
N CYS A 471 10.61 27.14 2.99
CA CYS A 471 10.56 25.67 2.96
C CYS A 471 11.23 25.19 1.66
N GLY A 472 12.56 25.23 1.61
CA GLY A 472 13.33 25.00 0.38
C GLY A 472 13.10 26.13 -0.63
N GLU A 473 12.52 25.79 -1.78
CA GLU A 473 12.13 26.76 -2.84
C GLU A 473 10.72 27.33 -2.63
N PHE A 474 9.96 26.82 -1.65
CA PHE A 474 8.58 27.21 -1.38
C PHE A 474 8.48 28.15 -0.18
N GLU A 475 7.41 28.94 -0.12
CA GLU A 475 7.01 29.70 1.06
C GLU A 475 6.00 28.91 1.89
N ALA A 476 6.18 28.87 3.21
CA ALA A 476 5.28 28.16 4.13
C ALA A 476 4.60 29.11 5.11
N PHE A 477 3.27 29.01 5.25
CA PHE A 477 2.47 29.84 6.15
C PHE A 477 2.46 29.25 7.57
N LEU A 478 3.14 29.92 8.50
CA LEU A 478 3.17 29.56 9.92
C LEU A 478 1.90 30.04 10.64
N ALA A 479 1.47 31.26 10.33
CA ALA A 479 0.22 31.81 10.84
C ALA A 479 -0.49 32.70 9.82
N ILE A 480 -1.81 32.76 9.90
CA ILE A 480 -2.67 33.65 9.10
C ILE A 480 -3.56 34.44 10.06
N VAL A 481 -3.55 35.76 9.92
CA VAL A 481 -4.31 36.71 10.75
C VAL A 481 -5.46 37.27 9.93
N GLU A 482 -6.66 37.16 10.49
CA GLU A 482 -7.86 37.79 9.94
C GLU A 482 -8.53 38.64 11.02
N MET A 483 -8.85 39.90 10.68
CA MET A 483 -9.32 40.88 11.66
C MET A 483 -10.52 41.68 11.16
N LYS A 484 -11.54 41.83 12.00
CA LYS A 484 -12.67 42.75 11.78
C LYS A 484 -12.74 43.80 12.87
N ASN A 485 -13.20 45.02 12.55
CA ASN A 485 -13.16 46.15 13.48
C ASN A 485 -13.91 45.87 14.80
N GLU A 486 -15.09 45.23 14.72
CA GLU A 486 -15.89 44.73 15.85
C GLU A 486 -16.68 43.46 15.47
N ILE A 487 -17.18 42.70 16.46
CA ILE A 487 -18.09 41.56 16.19
C ILE A 487 -19.32 42.03 15.41
N GLY A 488 -19.62 41.37 14.29
CA GLY A 488 -20.76 41.69 13.41
C GLY A 488 -20.50 42.82 12.41
N THR A 489 -19.28 43.36 12.33
CA THR A 489 -18.86 44.27 11.26
C THR A 489 -18.27 43.50 10.07
N GLY A 490 -18.18 44.13 8.89
CA GLY A 490 -17.51 43.55 7.72
C GLY A 490 -18.25 42.44 6.95
N ASN A 491 -19.50 42.09 7.30
CA ASN A 491 -20.31 41.00 6.71
C ASN A 491 -19.72 39.57 6.79
N ALA A 492 -18.51 39.42 7.32
CA ALA A 492 -17.76 38.17 7.39
C ALA A 492 -17.41 37.83 8.86
N ASP A 493 -17.32 36.54 9.14
CA ASP A 493 -16.82 36.00 10.41
C ASP A 493 -15.31 35.76 10.25
N PRO A 494 -14.42 36.43 11.02
CA PRO A 494 -12.97 36.35 10.81
C PRO A 494 -12.41 34.93 11.04
N TYR A 495 -13.06 34.09 11.85
CA TYR A 495 -12.66 32.68 12.00
C TYR A 495 -12.94 31.88 10.71
N ASN A 496 -14.11 32.08 10.09
CA ASN A 496 -14.42 31.45 8.81
C ASN A 496 -13.56 32.03 7.68
N GLN A 497 -13.27 33.33 7.72
CA GLN A 497 -12.40 34.01 6.74
C GLN A 497 -10.97 33.45 6.82
N ALA A 498 -10.42 33.24 8.03
CA ALA A 498 -9.09 32.66 8.21
C ALA A 498 -9.00 31.23 7.70
N GLY A 499 -10.02 30.41 7.94
CA GLY A 499 -10.08 29.06 7.37
C GLY A 499 -10.11 29.07 5.84
N LEU A 500 -10.83 30.02 5.23
CA LEU A 500 -10.88 30.18 3.77
C LEU A 500 -9.57 30.73 3.21
N ALA A 501 -8.91 31.66 3.89
CA ALA A 501 -7.59 32.19 3.54
C ALA A 501 -6.54 31.08 3.58
N TYR A 502 -6.47 30.33 4.69
CA TYR A 502 -5.65 29.13 4.84
C TYR A 502 -5.82 28.15 3.68
N ARG A 503 -7.07 27.78 3.39
CA ARG A 503 -7.38 26.90 2.26
C ARG A 503 -6.90 27.50 0.92
N LYS A 504 -7.12 28.80 0.70
CA LYS A 504 -6.79 29.46 -0.57
C LYS A 504 -5.29 29.59 -0.80
N TYR A 505 -4.54 29.94 0.25
CA TYR A 505 -3.10 30.19 0.18
C TYR A 505 -2.31 28.91 0.03
N TRP A 506 -2.66 27.86 0.78
CA TRP A 506 -2.02 26.55 0.61
C TRP A 506 -2.45 25.83 -0.66
N ALA A 507 -3.66 26.06 -1.17
CA ALA A 507 -4.12 25.49 -2.45
C ALA A 507 -3.63 26.27 -3.68
N ASP A 508 -2.63 27.16 -3.54
CA ASP A 508 -1.92 27.70 -4.71
C ASP A 508 -1.19 26.55 -5.42
N LYS A 509 -1.25 26.55 -6.75
CA LYS A 509 -0.55 25.60 -7.60
C LYS A 509 0.97 25.55 -7.32
N MET A 510 1.57 26.63 -6.82
CA MET A 510 2.99 26.61 -6.43
C MET A 510 3.29 25.65 -5.27
N HIS A 511 2.31 25.36 -4.40
CA HIS A 511 2.45 24.40 -3.30
C HIS A 511 1.99 22.98 -3.64
N GLU A 512 1.40 22.75 -4.83
CA GLU A 512 1.00 21.41 -5.29
C GLU A 512 2.12 20.35 -5.15
N PRO A 513 3.42 20.65 -5.44
CA PRO A 513 4.51 19.70 -5.24
C PRO A 513 4.74 19.28 -3.77
N MET A 514 4.30 20.08 -2.80
CA MET A 514 4.45 19.78 -1.38
C MET A 514 3.37 18.82 -0.84
N VAL A 515 2.25 18.64 -1.57
CA VAL A 515 1.10 17.82 -1.14
C VAL A 515 1.51 16.42 -0.64
N PRO A 516 2.37 15.64 -1.35
CA PRO A 516 2.75 14.30 -0.90
C PRO A 516 3.59 14.27 0.38
N PHE A 517 4.13 15.41 0.81
CA PHE A 517 5.17 15.52 1.84
C PHE A 517 4.76 16.37 3.05
N CYS A 518 3.66 17.14 2.96
CA CYS A 518 3.25 18.06 4.03
C CYS A 518 1.75 17.97 4.34
N HIS A 519 1.40 18.13 5.62
CA HIS A 519 0.02 18.32 6.10
C HIS A 519 -0.37 19.80 6.25
N PHE A 520 0.46 20.72 5.75
CA PHE A 520 0.26 22.18 5.82
C PHE A 520 -0.18 22.72 7.19
N PRO A 521 0.48 22.35 8.31
CA PRO A 521 0.09 22.85 9.63
C PRO A 521 0.29 24.37 9.78
N SER A 522 -0.78 25.10 10.11
CA SER A 522 -0.75 26.56 10.35
C SER A 522 -1.57 26.96 11.57
N PHE A 523 -1.20 28.06 12.23
CA PHE A 523 -2.09 28.76 13.17
C PHE A 523 -2.99 29.76 12.45
N LEU A 524 -4.24 29.87 12.88
CA LEU A 524 -5.19 30.88 12.42
C LEU A 524 -5.54 31.80 13.58
N ILE A 525 -5.44 33.11 13.37
CA ILE A 525 -5.62 34.14 14.39
C ILE A 525 -6.79 35.03 13.97
N ALA A 526 -7.95 34.80 14.57
CA ALA A 526 -9.18 35.54 14.27
C ALA A 526 -9.41 36.64 15.32
N ILE A 527 -9.48 37.90 14.88
CA ILE A 527 -9.68 39.07 15.74
C ILE A 527 -10.99 39.76 15.36
N ALA A 528 -11.81 40.11 16.35
CA ALA A 528 -13.02 40.90 16.15
C ALA A 528 -13.13 41.92 17.29
N GLY A 529 -12.73 43.17 17.03
CA GLY A 529 -12.63 44.17 18.10
C GLY A 529 -11.72 43.69 19.25
N PRO A 530 -12.15 43.80 20.52
CA PRO A 530 -11.36 43.40 21.69
C PRO A 530 -11.25 41.87 21.89
N TRP A 531 -11.74 41.05 20.96
CA TRP A 531 -11.77 39.60 21.05
C TRP A 531 -10.72 38.95 20.12
N ILE A 532 -10.01 37.94 20.62
CA ILE A 532 -9.07 37.12 19.83
C ILE A 532 -9.40 35.63 19.98
N MET A 533 -9.28 34.86 18.90
CA MET A 533 -9.37 33.40 18.89
C MET A 533 -8.18 32.83 18.13
N ILE A 534 -7.55 31.80 18.70
CA ILE A 534 -6.51 30.98 18.05
C ILE A 534 -7.13 29.65 17.64
N ALA A 535 -6.93 29.27 16.39
CA ALA A 535 -7.23 27.96 15.84
C ALA A 535 -5.98 27.34 15.21
N GLY A 536 -5.97 26.02 15.07
CA GLY A 536 -4.97 25.27 14.31
C GLY A 536 -5.60 24.70 13.05
N ALA A 537 -4.84 24.62 11.97
CA ALA A 537 -5.31 24.12 10.69
C ALA A 537 -4.35 23.08 10.11
N ILE A 538 -4.89 22.05 9.48
CA ILE A 538 -4.14 21.01 8.77
C ILE A 538 -4.84 20.61 7.47
N TYR A 539 -4.13 19.88 6.62
CA TYR A 539 -4.56 19.40 5.34
C TYR A 539 -4.23 17.91 5.16
N LEU A 540 -5.29 17.09 5.25
CA LEU A 540 -5.26 15.66 4.96
C LEU A 540 -5.80 15.45 3.53
N ASP A 541 -6.79 14.58 3.36
CA ASP A 541 -7.69 14.52 2.20
C ASP A 541 -8.88 15.50 2.30
N LYS A 542 -8.75 16.46 3.22
CA LYS A 542 -9.69 17.54 3.53
C LYS A 542 -8.97 18.64 4.30
N PHE A 543 -9.44 19.87 4.17
CA PHE A 543 -8.99 21.01 4.99
C PHE A 543 -9.71 20.95 6.34
N ILE A 544 -8.95 20.96 7.43
CA ILE A 544 -9.44 20.85 8.81
C ILE A 544 -9.00 22.09 9.58
N VAL A 545 -9.90 22.65 10.38
CA VAL A 545 -9.63 23.76 11.29
C VAL A 545 -10.22 23.44 12.66
N GLU A 546 -9.42 23.51 13.71
CA GLU A 546 -9.83 23.28 15.09
C GLU A 546 -9.63 24.55 15.93
N PRO A 547 -10.68 25.12 16.57
CA PRO A 547 -10.51 26.17 17.56
C PRO A 547 -9.71 25.64 18.76
N LEU A 548 -8.51 26.19 18.99
CA LEU A 548 -7.66 25.83 20.13
C LEU A 548 -7.99 26.67 21.38
N THR A 549 -8.79 27.72 21.19
CA THR A 549 -9.28 28.64 22.23
C THR A 549 -10.68 29.14 21.87
N ASP A 550 -11.47 29.53 22.87
CA ASP A 550 -12.63 30.40 22.68
C ASP A 550 -12.20 31.81 22.19
N PHE A 551 -13.17 32.67 21.88
CA PHE A 551 -12.90 34.12 21.79
C PHE A 551 -12.53 34.68 23.18
N ILE A 552 -11.24 34.99 23.36
CA ILE A 552 -10.67 35.57 24.57
C ILE A 552 -10.82 37.09 24.54
N TRP A 553 -11.43 37.65 25.59
CA TRP A 553 -11.48 39.10 25.81
C TRP A 553 -10.11 39.66 26.20
N LEU A 554 -9.56 40.55 25.37
CA LEU A 554 -8.34 41.32 25.63
C LEU A 554 -8.61 42.81 25.97
N GLY A 555 -9.87 43.25 25.86
CA GLY A 555 -10.28 44.61 26.18
C GLY A 555 -10.14 45.01 27.66
N GLY A 556 -10.60 46.21 28.00
CA GLY A 556 -10.50 46.79 29.34
C GLY A 556 -11.14 45.94 30.46
N ALA A 557 -10.68 46.15 31.68
CA ALA A 557 -11.27 45.60 32.91
C ALA A 557 -11.50 46.74 33.92
N PRO A 558 -12.55 46.69 34.76
CA PRO A 558 -12.88 47.78 35.70
C PRO A 558 -11.86 47.98 36.83
N PHE A 559 -10.91 47.06 36.99
CA PHE A 559 -9.77 47.14 37.91
C PHE A 559 -8.55 46.51 37.23
N HIS A 560 -7.33 46.75 37.75
CA HIS A 560 -6.15 45.98 37.35
C HIS A 560 -6.34 44.50 37.68
N ASP A 561 -6.69 43.69 36.67
CA ASP A 561 -6.75 42.23 36.79
C ASP A 561 -5.48 41.61 36.24
N SER A 562 -4.51 41.36 37.12
CA SER A 562 -3.25 40.69 36.77
C SER A 562 -3.46 39.30 36.16
N ARG A 563 -4.64 38.69 36.35
CA ARG A 563 -5.01 37.41 35.71
C ARG A 563 -5.33 37.56 34.23
N ARG A 564 -5.85 38.72 33.79
CA ARG A 564 -6.04 39.06 32.35
C ARG A 564 -4.69 39.19 31.67
N GLU A 565 -3.77 39.96 32.26
CA GLU A 565 -2.41 40.13 31.76
C GLU A 565 -1.65 38.79 31.72
N ALA A 566 -1.71 38.00 32.81
CA ALA A 566 -1.12 36.66 32.82
C ALA A 566 -1.76 35.68 31.81
N LYS A 567 -3.07 35.80 31.52
CA LYS A 567 -3.73 35.01 30.47
C LYS A 567 -3.27 35.42 29.08
N ALA A 568 -3.13 36.72 28.82
CA ALA A 568 -2.61 37.24 27.55
C ALA A 568 -1.14 36.82 27.34
N ILE A 569 -0.30 36.93 28.37
CA ILE A 569 1.11 36.47 28.30
C ILE A 569 1.17 34.97 27.99
N ARG A 570 0.42 34.12 28.72
CA ARG A 570 0.37 32.68 28.40
C ARG A 570 -0.13 32.41 26.98
N LEU A 571 -1.11 33.17 26.49
CA LEU A 571 -1.61 33.03 25.12
C LEU A 571 -0.52 33.33 24.07
N PHE A 572 0.14 34.49 24.18
CA PHE A 572 1.17 34.89 23.22
C PHE A 572 2.46 34.08 23.34
N SER A 573 2.89 33.67 24.55
CA SER A 573 4.01 32.75 24.74
C SER A 573 3.71 31.31 24.29
N ALA A 574 2.44 30.89 24.28
CA ALA A 574 2.03 29.60 23.70
C ALA A 574 2.02 29.67 22.17
N LEU A 575 1.50 30.76 21.61
CA LEU A 575 1.42 31.00 20.17
C LEU A 575 2.82 31.15 19.55
N GLU A 576 3.71 31.91 20.19
CA GLU A 576 5.10 32.07 19.76
C GLU A 576 5.86 30.73 19.80
N ALA A 577 5.73 29.94 20.87
CA ALA A 577 6.32 28.61 20.95
C ALA A 577 5.82 27.67 19.84
N GLY A 578 4.51 27.68 19.55
CA GLY A 578 3.93 26.90 18.45
C GLY A 578 4.43 27.36 17.08
N ILE A 579 4.49 28.67 16.82
CA ILE A 579 5.01 29.24 15.57
C ILE A 579 6.50 28.91 15.39
N SER A 580 7.30 28.97 16.46
CA SER A 580 8.72 28.58 16.44
C SER A 580 8.91 27.10 16.10
N GLU A 581 8.00 26.24 16.55
CA GLU A 581 8.04 24.82 16.23
C GLU A 581 7.65 24.56 14.76
N LEU A 582 6.57 25.18 14.27
CA LEU A 582 6.21 25.13 12.85
C LEU A 582 7.36 25.65 11.96
N LYS A 583 8.00 26.76 12.35
CA LYS A 583 9.16 27.31 11.63
C LYS A 583 10.27 26.26 11.50
N SER A 584 10.61 25.60 12.61
CA SER A 584 11.64 24.56 12.66
C SER A 584 11.26 23.33 11.81
N TYR A 585 9.99 22.94 11.80
CA TYR A 585 9.45 21.88 10.96
C TYR A 585 9.59 22.21 9.46
N TYR A 586 9.16 23.40 9.03
CA TYR A 586 9.21 23.80 7.61
C TYR A 586 10.64 24.03 7.10
N GLU A 587 11.53 24.61 7.91
CA GLU A 587 12.95 24.77 7.56
C GLU A 587 13.68 23.42 7.47
N GLY A 588 13.19 22.39 8.17
CA GLY A 588 13.75 21.03 8.18
C GLY A 588 13.01 20.00 7.30
N LEU A 589 11.99 20.40 6.53
CA LEU A 589 11.08 19.47 5.85
C LEU A 589 11.77 18.68 4.72
N ASP A 590 11.81 17.35 4.85
CA ASP A 590 12.37 16.46 3.83
C ASP A 590 11.33 16.07 2.76
N MET A 591 11.31 16.82 1.66
CA MET A 591 10.45 16.58 0.48
C MET A 591 10.83 15.34 -0.35
N ARG A 592 11.42 14.31 0.28
CA ARG A 592 11.66 12.97 -0.28
C ARG A 592 10.85 11.89 0.43
N GLN A 593 10.32 12.16 1.62
CA GLN A 593 9.56 11.19 2.41
C GLN A 593 8.06 11.44 2.27
N VAL A 594 7.38 10.62 1.45
CA VAL A 594 5.91 10.69 1.31
C VAL A 594 5.26 10.43 2.67
N ILE A 595 4.42 11.36 3.12
CA ILE A 595 3.75 11.26 4.42
C ILE A 595 2.47 10.42 4.32
N SER A 596 2.16 9.72 5.40
CA SER A 596 0.90 8.96 5.51
C SER A 596 -0.28 9.88 5.83
N LYS A 597 -1.52 9.38 5.72
CA LYS A 597 -2.74 10.07 6.20
C LYS A 597 -3.02 9.89 7.71
N PHE A 598 -2.17 9.15 8.41
CA PHE A 598 -2.34 8.77 9.81
C PHE A 598 -1.59 9.76 10.75
N PRO A 599 -1.92 9.79 12.05
CA PRO A 599 -1.22 10.63 13.03
C PRO A 599 0.31 10.47 12.99
N PHE A 600 1.05 11.54 13.32
CA PHE A 600 2.52 11.49 13.30
C PHE A 600 3.13 10.59 14.40
N ILE A 601 2.37 10.36 15.47
CA ILE A 601 2.77 9.55 16.61
C ILE A 601 2.96 8.10 16.16
N THR A 602 4.18 7.57 16.29
CA THR A 602 4.58 6.24 15.83
C THR A 602 5.36 5.44 16.88
N SER A 603 5.41 5.92 18.13
CA SER A 603 6.11 5.23 19.23
C SER A 603 5.49 5.48 20.62
N PHE A 604 5.76 4.56 21.55
CA PHE A 604 5.40 4.67 22.97
C PHE A 604 6.53 4.12 23.86
N GLY A 605 6.64 4.60 25.10
CA GLY A 605 7.71 4.21 26.03
C GLY A 605 8.75 5.32 26.23
N GLU A 606 9.81 5.02 26.98
CA GLU A 606 10.89 5.97 27.29
C GLU A 606 12.26 5.38 26.91
N ASP A 607 13.11 6.17 26.27
CA ASP A 607 14.50 5.86 25.88
C ASP A 607 14.70 4.43 25.33
N GLU A 608 15.45 3.58 26.05
CA GLU A 608 15.80 2.20 25.65
C GLU A 608 14.59 1.23 25.62
N SER A 609 13.42 1.68 26.09
CA SER A 609 12.15 0.93 26.06
C SER A 609 11.15 1.44 25.02
N GLU A 610 11.55 2.38 24.15
CA GLU A 610 10.69 2.90 23.09
C GLU A 610 10.29 1.77 22.11
N MET A 611 8.99 1.48 22.06
CA MET A 611 8.37 0.57 21.12
C MET A 611 7.76 1.38 19.97
N ARG A 612 8.25 1.15 18.75
CA ARG A 612 7.79 1.82 17.53
C ARG A 612 6.80 0.95 16.74
N TRP A 613 5.89 1.58 16.01
CA TRP A 613 4.96 0.93 15.09
C TRP A 613 4.88 1.65 13.74
N LYS A 614 4.36 0.92 12.75
CA LYS A 614 3.77 1.49 11.53
C LYS A 614 2.25 1.39 11.59
N TYR A 615 1.57 2.37 11.03
CA TYR A 615 0.13 2.26 10.78
C TYR A 615 -0.14 1.23 9.67
N CYS A 616 -1.23 0.48 9.79
CA CYS A 616 -1.70 -0.46 8.77
C CYS A 616 -3.04 0.01 8.18
N SER A 617 -4.01 0.31 9.06
CA SER A 617 -5.34 0.79 8.65
C SER A 617 -5.96 1.68 9.74
N GLN A 618 -6.99 2.44 9.37
CA GLN A 618 -7.92 3.04 10.33
C GLN A 618 -9.18 2.15 10.34
N LEU A 619 -9.61 1.68 11.51
CA LEU A 619 -10.68 0.70 11.59
C LEU A 619 -12.07 1.29 11.30
N PHE A 620 -12.26 2.59 11.54
CA PHE A 620 -13.50 3.34 11.25
C PHE A 620 -13.16 4.78 10.90
N ASP A 621 -13.62 5.29 9.77
CA ASP A 621 -13.35 6.67 9.32
C ASP A 621 -13.76 7.75 10.34
N SER A 622 -14.77 7.46 11.16
CA SER A 622 -15.30 8.35 12.21
C SER A 622 -14.65 8.17 13.59
N ARG A 623 -13.71 7.22 13.76
CA ARG A 623 -13.04 6.97 15.06
C ARG A 623 -11.53 7.06 14.93
N LEU A 624 -10.89 7.61 15.96
CA LEU A 624 -9.44 7.67 16.12
C LEU A 624 -8.91 6.32 16.64
N LEU A 625 -9.14 5.26 15.86
CA LEU A 625 -8.84 3.88 16.20
C LEU A 625 -8.12 3.22 15.02
N TYR A 626 -6.86 2.87 15.23
CA TYR A 626 -5.95 2.47 14.18
C TYR A 626 -5.37 1.07 14.43
N GLU A 627 -5.31 0.28 13.38
CA GLU A 627 -4.58 -0.98 13.35
C GLU A 627 -3.11 -0.69 13.03
N THR A 628 -2.19 -1.23 13.83
CA THR A 628 -0.77 -0.96 13.72
C THR A 628 0.05 -2.24 13.93
N GLU A 629 1.29 -2.23 13.46
CA GLU A 629 2.24 -3.33 13.59
C GLU A 629 3.52 -2.80 14.21
N LEU A 630 3.89 -3.36 15.36
CA LEU A 630 5.13 -3.06 16.08
C LEU A 630 6.35 -3.56 15.28
N GLU A 631 7.54 -3.02 15.56
CA GLU A 631 8.79 -3.43 14.89
C GLU A 631 9.10 -4.94 15.06
N ASP A 632 8.65 -5.58 16.14
CA ASP A 632 8.76 -7.02 16.37
C ASP A 632 7.70 -7.87 15.65
N GLY A 633 6.81 -7.24 14.89
CA GLY A 633 5.76 -7.88 14.10
C GLY A 633 4.43 -8.11 14.84
N ARG A 634 4.32 -7.80 16.13
CA ARG A 634 3.05 -7.89 16.86
C ARG A 634 2.04 -6.86 16.36
N GLN A 635 0.79 -7.28 16.21
CA GLN A 635 -0.32 -6.38 15.84
C GLN A 635 -0.95 -5.76 17.10
N VAL A 636 -1.02 -4.43 17.13
CA VAL A 636 -1.64 -3.68 18.23
C VAL A 636 -2.60 -2.62 17.70
N ILE A 637 -3.58 -2.28 18.52
CA ILE A 637 -4.53 -1.20 18.25
C ILE A 637 -4.08 0.05 19.00
N VAL A 638 -4.01 1.16 18.28
CA VAL A 638 -3.76 2.50 18.82
C VAL A 638 -5.06 3.28 18.81
N LYS A 639 -5.53 3.72 19.98
CA LYS A 639 -6.74 4.52 20.17
C LYS A 639 -6.38 5.90 20.73
N PHE A 640 -7.03 6.96 20.26
CA PHE A 640 -6.93 8.29 20.87
C PHE A 640 -8.28 8.73 21.47
N ALA A 641 -8.40 8.59 22.79
CA ALA A 641 -9.64 8.86 23.53
C ALA A 641 -9.54 10.12 24.39
N SER A 642 -10.67 10.80 24.60
CA SER A 642 -10.74 11.96 25.51
C SER A 642 -10.56 11.56 26.97
N THR A 643 -11.07 10.37 27.32
CA THR A 643 -11.09 9.73 28.64
C THR A 643 -10.70 8.26 28.46
N TYR A 644 -10.03 7.67 29.45
CA TYR A 644 -9.79 6.23 29.48
C TYR A 644 -9.65 5.72 30.90
N ASN A 645 -10.34 4.62 31.23
CA ASN A 645 -10.19 3.97 32.53
C ASN A 645 -9.13 2.86 32.46
N GLU A 646 -7.88 3.26 32.69
CA GLU A 646 -6.73 2.35 32.71
C GLU A 646 -6.88 1.23 33.75
N ASP A 647 -7.38 1.55 34.96
CA ASP A 647 -7.52 0.59 36.05
C ASP A 647 -8.53 -0.52 35.71
N ALA A 648 -9.69 -0.16 35.15
CA ALA A 648 -10.72 -1.09 34.71
C ALA A 648 -10.20 -2.04 33.62
N HIS A 649 -9.48 -1.49 32.63
CA HIS A 649 -8.91 -2.29 31.55
C HIS A 649 -7.80 -3.21 32.08
N ARG A 650 -6.88 -2.72 32.92
CA ARG A 650 -5.82 -3.57 33.51
C ARG A 650 -6.38 -4.68 34.38
N LEU A 651 -7.41 -4.40 35.18
CA LEU A 651 -8.09 -5.40 36.01
C LEU A 651 -8.61 -6.57 35.16
N LEU A 652 -9.31 -6.28 34.06
CA LEU A 652 -9.82 -7.32 33.17
C LEU A 652 -8.75 -7.96 32.28
N ALA A 653 -7.72 -7.21 31.87
CA ALA A 653 -6.63 -7.74 31.04
C ALA A 653 -5.72 -8.71 31.81
N ASN A 654 -5.53 -8.51 33.12
CA ASN A 654 -4.78 -9.42 33.98
C ASN A 654 -5.48 -10.79 34.11
N GLU A 655 -6.81 -10.78 34.24
CA GLU A 655 -7.66 -11.99 34.19
C GLU A 655 -8.03 -12.39 32.74
N GLY A 656 -7.45 -11.70 31.75
CA GLY A 656 -7.58 -11.91 30.30
C GLY A 656 -8.98 -11.78 29.70
N TYR A 657 -9.93 -11.16 30.40
CA TYR A 657 -11.25 -10.78 29.87
C TYR A 657 -11.23 -9.54 28.97
N ALA A 658 -10.06 -8.94 28.78
CA ALA A 658 -9.80 -7.81 27.90
C ALA A 658 -8.44 -8.00 27.20
N PRO A 659 -8.17 -7.34 26.04
CA PRO A 659 -6.85 -7.38 25.42
C PRO A 659 -5.80 -6.80 26.35
N LYS A 660 -4.55 -7.25 26.21
CA LYS A 660 -3.44 -6.71 27.00
C LYS A 660 -3.23 -5.22 26.72
N LEU A 661 -3.24 -4.42 27.78
CA LEU A 661 -2.96 -2.99 27.71
C LEU A 661 -1.46 -2.70 27.86
N HIS A 662 -0.80 -2.26 26.79
CA HIS A 662 0.63 -1.93 26.79
C HIS A 662 0.89 -0.54 27.34
N HIS A 663 0.13 0.47 26.90
CA HIS A 663 0.40 1.87 27.25
C HIS A 663 -0.86 2.72 27.32
N VAL A 664 -0.88 3.67 28.26
CA VAL A 664 -1.81 4.80 28.30
C VAL A 664 -0.96 6.05 28.59
N SER A 665 -1.12 7.08 27.78
CA SER A 665 -0.40 8.35 27.92
C SER A 665 -1.22 9.42 28.63
N LYS A 666 -0.54 10.51 28.99
CA LYS A 666 -1.19 11.77 29.40
C LYS A 666 -1.97 12.38 28.22
N ARG A 667 -2.91 13.29 28.52
CA ARG A 667 -3.65 14.07 27.51
C ARG A 667 -2.77 15.10 26.81
N LEU A 668 -1.91 14.63 25.91
CA LEU A 668 -0.96 15.48 25.16
C LEU A 668 -1.42 15.70 23.72
N TYR A 669 -1.87 14.65 23.04
CA TYR A 669 -2.08 14.68 21.58
C TYR A 669 -3.49 15.19 21.23
N GLY A 670 -3.61 16.48 20.92
CA GLY A 670 -4.92 17.13 20.71
C GLY A 670 -5.84 17.00 21.92
N GLY A 671 -5.29 17.08 23.14
CA GLY A 671 -6.03 16.89 24.40
C GLY A 671 -6.46 15.46 24.70
N ARG A 672 -6.04 14.47 23.90
CA ARG A 672 -6.42 13.05 24.03
C ARG A 672 -5.30 12.21 24.64
N GLN A 673 -5.72 11.13 25.30
CA GLN A 673 -4.84 10.05 25.71
C GLN A 673 -4.65 9.12 24.51
N MET A 674 -3.41 8.79 24.19
CA MET A 674 -3.07 7.64 23.35
C MET A 674 -3.08 6.37 24.21
N ILE A 675 -3.77 5.34 23.74
CA ILE A 675 -3.92 4.01 24.33
C ILE A 675 -3.41 2.97 23.33
N VAL A 676 -2.55 2.05 23.77
CA VAL A 676 -1.99 0.97 22.94
C VAL A 676 -2.28 -0.38 23.57
N MET A 677 -2.99 -1.26 22.85
CA MET A 677 -3.45 -2.56 23.34
C MET A 677 -3.32 -3.67 22.27
N ASP A 678 -3.28 -4.93 22.68
CA ASP A 678 -3.25 -6.07 21.74
C ASP A 678 -4.46 -6.07 20.79
N ARG A 679 -4.23 -6.46 19.53
CA ARG A 679 -5.29 -6.65 18.54
C ARG A 679 -6.04 -7.96 18.80
N VAL A 680 -7.31 -7.85 19.14
CA VAL A 680 -8.22 -9.00 19.29
C VAL A 680 -8.63 -9.53 17.90
N ILE A 681 -8.35 -10.80 17.63
CA ILE A 681 -8.83 -11.50 16.43
C ILE A 681 -10.18 -12.14 16.74
N GLY A 682 -11.21 -11.76 15.97
CA GLY A 682 -12.57 -12.27 16.13
C GLY A 682 -13.60 -11.31 15.57
N ARG A 683 -14.88 -11.57 15.88
CA ARG A 683 -16.02 -10.75 15.44
C ARG A 683 -16.63 -9.96 16.58
N ARG A 684 -17.12 -8.74 16.32
CA ARG A 684 -17.93 -8.01 17.30
C ARG A 684 -19.31 -8.65 17.45
N LEU A 685 -19.83 -8.68 18.67
CA LEU A 685 -21.19 -9.14 18.94
C LEU A 685 -22.22 -8.08 18.49
N GLY A 686 -23.31 -8.51 17.84
CA GLY A 686 -24.37 -7.60 17.40
C GLY A 686 -25.16 -6.96 18.55
N TYR A 687 -25.69 -5.75 18.33
CA TYR A 687 -26.49 -4.97 19.29
C TYR A 687 -27.65 -5.72 19.97
N ARG A 688 -28.23 -6.72 19.31
CA ARG A 688 -29.36 -7.53 19.78
C ARG A 688 -29.04 -9.03 19.81
N GLU A 689 -27.79 -9.37 19.56
CA GLU A 689 -27.33 -10.76 19.52
C GLU A 689 -27.23 -11.31 20.94
N ARG A 690 -27.51 -12.61 21.11
CA ARG A 690 -27.39 -13.31 22.39
C ARG A 690 -26.11 -14.10 22.41
N VAL A 691 -25.48 -14.15 23.58
CA VAL A 691 -24.27 -14.94 23.80
C VAL A 691 -24.64 -16.38 24.18
N THR A 692 -23.69 -17.32 24.02
CA THR A 692 -23.83 -18.68 24.54
C THR A 692 -23.82 -18.68 26.08
N PRO A 693 -24.27 -19.76 26.76
CA PRO A 693 -24.16 -19.86 28.22
C PRO A 693 -22.73 -19.75 28.76
N SER A 694 -21.74 -20.25 28.01
CA SER A 694 -20.32 -20.16 28.34
C SER A 694 -19.80 -18.72 28.21
N GLN A 695 -20.02 -18.07 27.07
CA GLN A 695 -19.74 -16.64 26.88
C GLN A 695 -20.44 -15.75 27.93
N TYR A 696 -21.69 -16.07 28.29
CA TYR A 696 -22.41 -15.36 29.34
C TYR A 696 -21.70 -15.46 30.69
N SER A 697 -21.22 -16.65 31.04
CA SER A 697 -20.48 -16.88 32.30
C SER A 697 -19.17 -16.10 32.33
N VAL A 698 -18.47 -15.99 31.19
CA VAL A 698 -17.26 -15.16 31.04
C VAL A 698 -17.58 -13.67 31.25
N LEU A 699 -18.67 -13.17 30.66
CA LEU A 699 -19.11 -11.78 30.80
C LEU A 699 -19.61 -11.45 32.21
N GLU A 700 -20.30 -12.38 32.86
CA GLU A 700 -20.75 -12.26 34.25
C GLU A 700 -19.57 -12.17 35.22
N GLU A 701 -18.53 -12.99 35.03
CA GLU A 701 -17.32 -12.97 35.85
C GLU A 701 -16.47 -11.71 35.62
N ALA A 702 -16.31 -11.28 34.36
CA ALA A 702 -15.65 -10.01 34.04
C ALA A 702 -16.37 -8.82 34.71
N LEU A 703 -17.71 -8.79 34.66
CA LEU A 703 -18.47 -7.73 35.31
C LEU A 703 -18.40 -7.84 36.85
N ARG A 704 -18.36 -9.05 37.41
CA ARG A 704 -18.16 -9.30 38.86
C ARG A 704 -16.85 -8.69 39.35
N LEU A 705 -15.77 -8.77 38.57
CA LEU A 705 -14.47 -8.17 38.90
C LEU A 705 -14.55 -6.64 38.93
N LEU A 706 -15.10 -6.00 37.89
CA LEU A 706 -15.31 -4.54 37.88
C LEU A 706 -16.15 -4.10 39.09
N HIS A 707 -17.25 -4.80 39.36
CA HIS A 707 -18.15 -4.48 40.46
C HIS A 707 -17.52 -4.67 41.86
N ALA A 708 -16.57 -5.59 42.02
CA ALA A 708 -15.84 -5.76 43.28
C ALA A 708 -15.02 -4.51 43.65
N GLU A 709 -14.44 -3.84 42.65
CA GLU A 709 -13.71 -2.57 42.79
C GLU A 709 -14.62 -1.32 42.70
N ASN A 710 -15.95 -1.50 42.71
CA ASN A 710 -16.96 -0.46 42.53
C ASN A 710 -16.85 0.30 41.18
N ILE A 711 -16.37 -0.36 40.13
CA ILE A 711 -16.31 0.18 38.77
C ILE A 711 -17.58 -0.23 38.01
N VAL A 712 -18.24 0.74 37.38
CA VAL A 712 -19.30 0.55 36.38
C VAL A 712 -18.64 0.68 35.02
N HIS A 713 -18.86 -0.28 34.12
CA HIS A 713 -18.37 -0.24 32.74
C HIS A 713 -19.02 0.88 31.93
N GLY A 714 -20.29 1.19 32.23
CA GLY A 714 -21.04 2.30 31.63
C GLY A 714 -21.63 1.93 30.27
N ASP A 715 -20.80 1.41 29.36
CA ASP A 715 -21.19 0.98 28.01
C ASP A 715 -21.08 -0.54 27.79
N PHE A 716 -21.63 -1.33 28.71
CA PHE A 716 -21.59 -2.79 28.63
C PHE A 716 -22.56 -3.32 27.55
N ARG A 717 -22.13 -3.50 26.30
CA ARG A 717 -23.00 -3.96 25.19
C ARG A 717 -22.25 -4.74 24.12
N GLY A 718 -23.01 -5.49 23.30
CA GLY A 718 -22.48 -6.32 22.21
C GLY A 718 -21.38 -5.67 21.34
N PRO A 719 -21.55 -4.43 20.84
CA PRO A 719 -20.51 -3.76 20.05
C PRO A 719 -19.13 -3.62 20.73
N ASN A 720 -19.08 -3.69 22.06
CA ASN A 720 -17.87 -3.58 22.87
C ASN A 720 -17.38 -4.97 23.37
N ILE A 721 -18.01 -6.04 22.87
CA ILE A 721 -17.66 -7.45 23.12
C ILE A 721 -17.17 -8.05 21.81
N MET A 722 -15.95 -8.58 21.83
CA MET A 722 -15.39 -9.43 20.78
C MET A 722 -15.67 -10.89 21.12
N VAL A 723 -16.20 -11.65 20.16
CA VAL A 723 -16.26 -13.11 20.18
C VAL A 723 -15.02 -13.62 19.44
N MET A 724 -14.23 -14.45 20.11
CA MET A 724 -13.01 -15.02 19.54
C MET A 724 -13.37 -16.08 18.48
N GLU A 725 -12.57 -16.17 17.42
CA GLU A 725 -12.68 -17.23 16.41
C GLU A 725 -11.59 -18.28 16.66
N GLU A 726 -11.93 -19.57 16.53
CA GLU A 726 -10.95 -20.66 16.65
C GLU A 726 -10.03 -20.67 15.42
N GLU A 727 -8.71 -20.64 15.60
CA GLU A 727 -7.76 -20.79 14.49
C GLU A 727 -7.70 -22.26 14.04
N GLU A 728 -8.14 -22.54 12.81
CA GLU A 728 -8.04 -23.88 12.20
C GLU A 728 -6.58 -24.36 12.15
N GLY A 729 -6.23 -25.34 12.99
CA GLY A 729 -4.96 -26.08 12.91
C GLY A 729 -3.96 -25.87 14.05
N VAL A 730 -4.33 -25.18 15.13
CA VAL A 730 -3.54 -25.21 16.37
C VAL A 730 -3.80 -26.53 17.12
N ASP A 731 -2.74 -27.25 17.46
CA ASP A 731 -2.79 -28.60 18.05
C ASP A 731 -3.42 -28.58 19.46
N ASP A 732 -4.30 -29.53 19.77
CA ASP A 732 -5.12 -29.65 21.02
C ASP A 732 -4.29 -29.83 22.32
N GLY A 733 -2.97 -29.67 22.25
CA GLY A 733 -2.00 -29.97 23.32
C GLY A 733 -1.66 -28.82 24.28
N MET A 734 -2.08 -27.57 24.00
CA MET A 734 -1.83 -26.42 24.89
C MET A 734 -3.10 -25.65 25.22
N MET A 735 -3.82 -26.11 26.25
CA MET A 735 -4.93 -25.38 26.86
C MET A 735 -4.44 -24.15 27.65
N GLU A 736 -4.07 -23.06 26.97
CA GLU A 736 -4.08 -21.73 27.58
C GLU A 736 -5.48 -21.12 27.44
N MET A 737 -6.30 -21.33 28.49
CA MET A 737 -7.65 -20.76 28.72
C MET A 737 -8.44 -20.35 27.47
N ASN A 738 -9.29 -21.26 26.97
CA ASN A 738 -10.31 -20.97 25.95
C ASN A 738 -11.25 -19.85 26.43
N ARG A 739 -10.95 -18.59 26.08
CA ARG A 739 -11.78 -17.42 26.40
C ARG A 739 -12.60 -17.06 25.17
N GLU A 740 -13.86 -17.48 25.16
CA GLU A 740 -14.76 -17.31 24.01
C GLU A 740 -15.09 -15.84 23.69
N VAL A 741 -14.90 -14.91 24.63
CA VAL A 741 -15.17 -13.47 24.48
C VAL A 741 -14.19 -12.58 25.26
N MET A 742 -14.00 -11.34 24.78
CA MET A 742 -13.27 -10.26 25.45
C MET A 742 -14.03 -8.92 25.36
N LEU A 743 -13.87 -8.06 26.37
CA LEU A 743 -14.32 -6.66 26.37
C LEU A 743 -13.22 -5.74 25.81
N ILE A 744 -13.58 -4.74 25.00
CA ILE A 744 -12.62 -3.93 24.22
C ILE A 744 -12.76 -2.40 24.33
N ASP A 745 -13.75 -1.87 25.05
CA ASP A 745 -13.96 -0.42 25.13
C ASP A 745 -14.16 0.03 26.59
N PHE A 746 -13.31 0.94 27.07
CA PHE A 746 -13.20 1.32 28.50
C PHE A 746 -13.25 2.85 28.73
N ASP A 747 -13.67 3.62 27.72
CA ASP A 747 -13.73 5.08 27.78
C ASP A 747 -14.78 5.58 28.79
N GLU A 748 -15.93 4.88 28.83
CA GLU A 748 -17.13 5.18 29.64
C GLU A 748 -17.07 4.57 31.06
N CYS A 749 -15.97 3.93 31.44
CA CYS A 749 -15.87 3.25 32.73
C CYS A 749 -15.71 4.25 33.87
N GLY A 750 -16.61 4.23 34.85
CA GLY A 750 -16.63 5.18 35.97
C GLY A 750 -16.97 4.52 37.31
N LYS A 751 -16.63 5.19 38.41
CA LYS A 751 -16.84 4.66 39.76
C LYS A 751 -18.32 4.75 40.17
N ALA A 752 -18.89 3.68 40.70
CA ALA A 752 -20.29 3.62 41.12
C ALA A 752 -20.64 4.70 42.15
N GLY A 753 -21.75 5.41 41.93
CA GLY A 753 -22.20 6.49 42.80
C GLY A 753 -21.47 7.84 42.63
N GLU A 754 -20.38 7.89 41.85
CA GLU A 754 -19.55 9.09 41.66
C GLU A 754 -19.39 9.48 40.18
N GLY A 755 -19.11 8.50 39.31
CA GLY A 755 -18.99 8.66 37.87
C GLY A 755 -20.32 9.04 37.21
N ARG A 756 -20.23 9.68 36.05
CA ARG A 756 -21.37 10.14 35.25
C ARG A 756 -21.28 9.64 33.82
N TYR A 757 -22.44 9.42 33.22
CA TYR A 757 -22.55 9.24 31.76
C TYR A 757 -22.34 10.57 31.06
N ASP A 758 -21.68 10.55 29.90
CA ASP A 758 -21.36 11.76 29.15
C ASP A 758 -22.61 12.56 28.72
N ALA A 759 -22.42 13.87 28.55
CA ALA A 759 -23.48 14.81 28.17
C ALA A 759 -24.06 14.55 26.77
N ASP A 760 -23.34 13.86 25.88
CA ASP A 760 -23.77 13.49 24.53
C ASP A 760 -24.23 12.02 24.41
N LEU A 761 -24.44 11.33 25.55
CA LEU A 761 -24.93 9.96 25.63
C LEU A 761 -26.06 9.68 24.61
N ASN A 762 -25.83 8.73 23.72
CA ASN A 762 -26.77 8.38 22.65
C ASN A 762 -28.10 7.84 23.22
N THR A 763 -29.17 8.63 23.08
CA THR A 763 -30.51 8.33 23.60
C THR A 763 -31.34 7.34 22.75
N GLU A 764 -30.86 6.93 21.57
CA GLU A 764 -31.50 5.90 20.74
C GLU A 764 -31.23 4.48 21.26
N ILE A 765 -30.17 4.32 22.05
CA ILE A 765 -29.91 3.11 22.83
C ILE A 765 -30.95 3.08 23.96
N GLY A 766 -31.69 1.99 24.07
CA GLY A 766 -32.71 1.84 25.11
C GLY A 766 -32.09 1.55 26.48
N TRP A 767 -31.37 2.50 27.07
CA TRP A 767 -30.59 2.32 28.30
C TRP A 767 -31.42 1.82 29.51
N PRO A 768 -30.75 1.27 30.56
CA PRO A 768 -31.38 0.90 31.83
C PRO A 768 -32.15 2.05 32.50
N GLN A 769 -33.13 1.71 33.34
CA GLN A 769 -33.88 2.74 34.06
C GLN A 769 -32.96 3.53 35.01
N GLY A 770 -32.92 4.85 34.84
CA GLY A 770 -32.09 5.76 35.64
C GLY A 770 -30.85 6.29 34.89
N VAL A 771 -30.51 5.67 33.75
CA VAL A 771 -29.45 6.16 32.85
C VAL A 771 -29.97 7.30 31.97
N GLY A 772 -29.13 8.31 31.80
CA GLY A 772 -29.33 9.47 30.95
C GLY A 772 -28.07 10.36 30.96
N GLN A 773 -28.06 11.40 30.12
CA GLN A 773 -26.97 12.37 30.04
C GLN A 773 -26.65 12.96 31.43
N GLU A 774 -25.38 13.02 31.81
CA GLU A 774 -24.88 13.48 33.12
C GLU A 774 -25.42 12.73 34.35
N SER A 775 -26.17 11.64 34.19
CA SER A 775 -26.69 10.84 35.31
C SER A 775 -25.59 10.06 36.03
N ILE A 776 -25.77 9.76 37.32
CA ILE A 776 -24.77 9.03 38.11
C ILE A 776 -24.81 7.53 37.75
N MET A 777 -23.63 6.97 37.50
CA MET A 777 -23.42 5.54 37.22
C MET A 777 -23.72 4.66 38.43
N GLN A 778 -24.39 3.53 38.19
CA GLN A 778 -24.73 2.52 39.21
C GLN A 778 -24.44 1.12 38.68
N LEU A 779 -23.94 0.23 39.54
CA LEU A 779 -23.64 -1.18 39.19
C LEU A 779 -24.86 -1.90 38.58
N ALA A 780 -26.07 -1.52 39.00
CA ALA A 780 -27.32 -2.07 38.47
C ALA A 780 -27.53 -1.82 36.96
N HIS A 781 -26.93 -0.76 36.41
CA HIS A 781 -27.06 -0.44 34.98
C HIS A 781 -26.37 -1.51 34.12
N ASP A 782 -25.13 -1.87 34.45
CA ASP A 782 -24.42 -2.94 33.73
C ASP A 782 -25.07 -4.30 33.96
N ILE A 783 -25.63 -4.57 35.15
CA ILE A 783 -26.41 -5.80 35.40
C ILE A 783 -27.60 -5.89 34.44
N GLU A 784 -28.36 -4.80 34.25
CA GLU A 784 -29.47 -4.80 33.30
C GLU A 784 -28.99 -4.97 31.86
N MET A 785 -27.86 -4.36 31.50
CA MET A 785 -27.26 -4.51 30.17
C MET A 785 -26.75 -5.93 29.89
N LEU A 786 -26.03 -6.55 30.82
CA LEU A 786 -25.63 -7.95 30.78
C LEU A 786 -26.85 -8.87 30.65
N ASN A 787 -27.93 -8.64 31.42
CA ASN A 787 -29.16 -9.43 31.32
C ASN A 787 -29.78 -9.45 29.90
N ARG A 788 -29.54 -8.40 29.09
CA ARG A 788 -30.04 -8.31 27.71
C ARG A 788 -29.21 -9.12 26.70
N LEU A 789 -28.04 -9.63 27.10
CA LEU A 789 -27.21 -10.54 26.31
C LEU A 789 -27.52 -12.02 26.57
N LYS A 790 -28.29 -12.34 27.63
CA LYS A 790 -28.58 -13.72 28.06
C LYS A 790 -28.98 -14.67 26.92
N PRO A 791 -28.51 -15.93 26.93
CA PRO A 791 -29.00 -16.98 26.03
C PRO A 791 -30.52 -17.18 26.16
N LEU A 792 -31.11 -17.80 25.13
CA LEU A 792 -32.53 -18.19 25.07
C LEU A 792 -32.83 -19.44 25.90
#